data_AF-A0A948E319-F1
#
_entry.id   AF-A0A948E319-F1
#
_cell.length_a   1.000
_cell.length_b   1.000
_cell.length_c   1.000
_cell.angle_alpha   90.00
_cell.angle_beta   90.00
_cell.angle_gamma   90.00
#
_symmetry.space_group_name_H-M   'P 1'
#
loop_
_entity.id
_entity.type
_entity.pdbx_description
1 polymer ?
#
loop_
_entity_poly.entity_id
_entity_poly.type
_entity_poly.pdbx_seq_one_letter_code
_entity_poly.pdbx_strand_id
1 'polypeptide(L)'
;VIPAGNGIMHQINLEKMSPVVQVREGVAFPDTCVGTDSHTPHVDALGVISIGVGGLEAETVMLGRASMMRLPDIVGVELTGKRQPGITATDIVLELTAFLRKERVVGAYLEFFGEGANSLTIGDRATISNMTPEYGATAAMFYIDEQTIDYLKLTGREDEQVKLVEQYAKHTGLWASKMVGAEYERVLTFDLSKVVRSMAGPSNPHARVATGDLAAKGIAGNLDAARAQEAEGLMPDGAVIIAAITSCTNTSNPRNVVAAALLARKANELGLVRKPWVKSSFAPGSKVAELYLKDSGLLPELEKLGFGIVAFACTTCNGMSGALDPVIQQEIIDRDLYATAVLSGNRNFDGRIHPYAKQAFLASPPLVVAYAIAGTIRFDIERDVLGVVNGKEIRLIDLWPSDEEIDAIVKQFVKPSQFREIYIPMFDLGAIEEAESPLYDWRPQSTYIRRPPYWDTEGQGALAARPRTLKNMRPLAVLGDNITTDHLSPSNAIMMNSAAGEYLHKMGLPEEDFNSYATHRGDHLTAQRATFANPTLLNEMVRDESGNVKKGSLARIEPEGKVTRMWEAIETYMDRGQPLIIIAGADYGQGSSRDWAAKGVRLAGVEAIIAEGFERIHRTNLIGMGTLPLEFKAGDTRHTYNIDGTEVFEVLGERSPRTTLTVVMIRKNGERVEFPVTCRLDTAEEFSIYEAGGVLQRFAQDFLEGKAA
;
A
#
# COMPACT_ATOMS: atom_id res chain seq x y z
N VAL A 1 17.92 13.57 4.16
CA VAL A 1 16.47 13.50 4.50
C VAL A 1 15.74 14.50 3.63
N ILE A 2 14.61 14.14 3.02
CA ILE A 2 13.76 15.11 2.32
C ILE A 2 12.77 15.69 3.34
N PRO A 3 12.73 17.01 3.59
CA PRO A 3 11.85 17.60 4.60
C PRO A 3 10.36 17.44 4.28
N ALA A 4 9.50 17.53 5.29
CA ALA A 4 8.06 17.45 5.14
C ALA A 4 7.51 18.50 4.15
N GLY A 5 6.42 18.17 3.46
CA GLY A 5 5.75 19.07 2.52
C GLY A 5 6.47 19.25 1.17
N ASN A 6 7.39 18.36 0.81
CA ASN A 6 8.11 18.40 -0.47
C ASN A 6 7.64 17.37 -1.50
N GLY A 7 6.78 16.42 -1.12
CA GLY A 7 6.23 15.41 -2.04
C GLY A 7 6.15 14.01 -1.45
N ILE A 8 5.84 13.07 -2.32
CA ILE A 8 5.74 11.64 -2.05
C ILE A 8 7.01 10.96 -2.55
N MET A 9 7.60 10.10 -1.72
CA MET A 9 8.92 9.47 -1.96
C MET A 9 9.05 8.87 -3.36
N HIS A 10 8.06 8.13 -3.84
CA HIS A 10 8.12 7.45 -5.14
C HIS A 10 8.18 8.41 -6.32
N GLN A 11 7.43 9.52 -6.25
CA GLN A 11 7.46 10.56 -7.27
C GLN A 11 8.77 11.32 -7.21
N ILE A 12 9.29 11.65 -6.02
CA ILE A 12 10.61 12.28 -5.85
C ILE A 12 11.73 11.33 -6.32
N ASN A 13 11.58 10.02 -6.14
CA ASN A 13 12.55 9.04 -6.59
C ASN A 13 12.63 9.01 -8.12
N LEU A 14 11.47 8.89 -8.78
CA LEU A 14 11.34 8.94 -10.23
C LEU A 14 11.86 10.28 -10.79
N GLU A 15 11.44 11.40 -10.19
CA GLU A 15 11.71 12.75 -10.67
C GLU A 15 13.09 13.28 -10.29
N LYS A 16 13.81 12.70 -9.31
CA LYS A 16 15.18 13.16 -8.94
C LYS A 16 16.14 12.10 -8.40
N MET A 17 15.73 11.25 -7.45
CA MET A 17 16.71 10.45 -6.67
C MET A 17 17.38 9.35 -7.48
N SER A 18 16.65 8.65 -8.35
CA SER A 18 17.25 7.60 -9.16
C SER A 18 18.08 8.20 -10.30
N PRO A 19 19.37 7.84 -10.40
CA PRO A 19 20.20 8.19 -11.55
C PRO A 19 20.03 7.22 -12.73
N VAL A 20 19.28 6.12 -12.57
CA VAL A 20 19.19 4.97 -13.50
C VAL A 20 20.50 4.18 -13.65
N VAL A 21 21.63 4.87 -13.80
CA VAL A 21 22.98 4.31 -13.79
C VAL A 21 23.80 5.08 -12.74
N GLN A 22 24.29 4.34 -11.74
CA GLN A 22 25.14 4.84 -10.67
C GLN A 22 26.60 4.91 -11.12
N VAL A 23 27.39 5.78 -10.48
CA VAL A 23 28.86 5.77 -10.57
C VAL A 23 29.44 5.76 -9.17
N ARG A 24 30.22 4.72 -8.84
CA ARG A 24 30.94 4.63 -7.56
C ARG A 24 32.39 4.28 -7.82
N GLU A 25 33.31 5.09 -7.30
CA GLU A 25 34.76 4.87 -7.46
C GLU A 25 35.19 4.68 -8.92
N GLY A 26 34.56 5.42 -9.84
CA GLY A 26 34.84 5.34 -11.28
C GLY A 26 34.18 4.17 -12.02
N VAL A 27 33.42 3.32 -11.33
CA VAL A 27 32.69 2.19 -11.93
C VAL A 27 31.22 2.56 -12.11
N ALA A 28 30.73 2.46 -13.35
CA ALA A 28 29.32 2.62 -13.68
C ALA A 28 28.56 1.29 -13.57
N PHE A 29 27.36 1.30 -12.96
CA PHE A 29 26.51 0.12 -12.81
C PHE A 29 25.02 0.51 -12.74
N PRO A 30 24.08 -0.41 -13.01
CA PRO A 30 22.66 -0.10 -12.97
C PRO A 30 22.25 0.30 -11.56
N ASP A 31 21.36 1.29 -11.46
CA ASP A 31 20.75 1.64 -10.19
C ASP A 31 19.86 0.48 -9.70
N THR A 32 19.87 0.25 -8.38
CA THR A 32 19.01 -0.73 -7.71
C THR A 32 18.58 -0.17 -6.36
N CYS A 33 17.38 -0.51 -5.91
CA CYS A 33 16.85 0.04 -4.67
C CYS A 33 16.01 -0.99 -3.89
N VAL A 34 16.19 -1.02 -2.58
CA VAL A 34 15.17 -1.53 -1.67
C VAL A 34 14.56 -0.34 -0.93
N GLY A 35 13.23 -0.28 -0.87
CA GLY A 35 12.54 0.81 -0.19
C GLY A 35 11.57 0.30 0.85
N THR A 36 11.44 1.03 1.96
CA THR A 36 10.53 0.69 3.07
C THR A 36 9.06 1.00 2.79
N ASP A 37 8.66 0.93 1.52
CA ASP A 37 7.30 1.07 1.03
C ASP A 37 7.05 0.06 -0.10
N SER A 38 5.85 -0.53 -0.15
CA SER A 38 5.54 -1.57 -1.13
C SER A 38 5.59 -1.05 -2.58
N HIS A 39 5.28 0.22 -2.83
CA HIS A 39 5.21 0.78 -4.19
C HIS A 39 6.54 1.39 -4.66
N THR A 40 7.65 1.06 -3.99
CA THR A 40 9.00 1.34 -4.49
C THR A 40 9.22 0.95 -5.95
N PRO A 41 8.64 -0.17 -6.48
CA PRO A 41 8.63 -0.51 -7.90
C PRO A 41 8.16 0.59 -8.86
N HIS A 42 7.59 1.71 -8.39
CA HIS A 42 7.27 2.88 -9.22
C HIS A 42 8.46 3.33 -10.11
N VAL A 43 9.70 3.22 -9.63
CA VAL A 43 10.89 3.61 -10.39
C VAL A 43 11.38 2.53 -11.37
N ASP A 44 10.81 1.32 -11.32
CA ASP A 44 11.11 0.25 -12.28
C ASP A 44 10.78 0.64 -13.73
N ALA A 45 9.91 1.64 -13.90
CA ALA A 45 9.59 2.26 -15.17
C ALA A 45 10.79 2.90 -15.88
N LEU A 46 11.88 3.20 -15.16
CA LEU A 46 13.13 3.74 -15.73
C LEU A 46 14.14 2.66 -16.14
N GLY A 47 13.84 1.37 -15.96
CA GLY A 47 14.82 0.28 -16.12
C GLY A 47 15.69 0.05 -14.89
N VAL A 48 15.15 0.36 -13.71
CA VAL A 48 15.78 0.18 -12.41
C VAL A 48 15.16 -1.04 -11.73
N ILE A 49 15.93 -1.85 -11.03
CA ILE A 49 15.35 -2.90 -10.20
C ILE A 49 15.13 -2.33 -8.80
N SER A 50 13.87 -2.05 -8.48
CA SER A 50 13.49 -1.51 -7.18
C SER A 50 12.37 -2.33 -6.54
N ILE A 51 12.55 -2.73 -5.28
CA ILE A 51 11.61 -3.60 -4.59
C ILE A 51 11.17 -3.00 -3.26
N GLY A 52 9.91 -3.21 -2.92
CA GLY A 52 9.37 -2.87 -1.61
C GLY A 52 9.76 -3.93 -0.57
N VAL A 53 10.32 -3.49 0.55
CA VAL A 53 10.75 -4.32 1.69
C VAL A 53 10.25 -3.73 3.00
N GLY A 54 10.31 -4.48 4.10
CA GLY A 54 10.04 -3.92 5.43
C GLY A 54 11.23 -3.17 6.02
N GLY A 55 10.98 -2.41 7.08
CA GLY A 55 12.01 -1.61 7.76
C GLY A 55 13.23 -2.43 8.19
N LEU A 56 12.99 -3.60 8.76
CA LEU A 56 14.01 -4.54 9.23
C LEU A 56 14.94 -5.04 8.10
N GLU A 57 14.40 -5.33 6.93
CA GLU A 57 15.20 -5.74 5.77
C GLU A 57 15.99 -4.56 5.20
N ALA A 58 15.39 -3.37 5.13
CA ALA A 58 16.12 -2.16 4.72
C ALA A 58 17.26 -1.81 5.70
N GLU A 59 17.03 -1.91 7.01
CA GLU A 59 18.06 -1.74 8.04
C GLU A 59 19.23 -2.71 7.84
N THR A 60 18.95 -3.96 7.48
CA THR A 60 19.97 -4.97 7.15
C THR A 60 20.87 -4.50 6.00
N VAL A 61 20.27 -3.95 4.94
CA VAL A 61 20.99 -3.41 3.79
C VAL A 61 21.79 -2.16 4.17
N MET A 62 21.22 -1.26 4.97
CA MET A 62 21.90 -0.07 5.46
C MET A 62 23.13 -0.40 6.34
N LEU A 63 23.10 -1.53 7.03
CA LEU A 63 24.20 -2.02 7.87
C LEU A 63 25.24 -2.85 7.08
N GLY A 64 25.14 -2.89 5.75
CA GLY A 64 26.15 -3.46 4.86
C GLY A 64 25.93 -4.93 4.48
N ARG A 65 24.79 -5.53 4.85
CA ARG A 65 24.44 -6.89 4.43
C ARG A 65 23.65 -6.86 3.13
N ALA A 66 23.74 -7.92 2.32
CA ALA A 66 22.91 -8.04 1.12
C ALA A 66 21.45 -8.35 1.51
N SER A 67 20.48 -7.84 0.73
CA SER A 67 19.13 -8.41 0.72
C SER A 67 19.21 -9.76 0.00
N MET A 68 19.06 -10.85 0.76
CA MET A 68 19.16 -12.20 0.24
C MET A 68 17.77 -12.71 -0.12
N MET A 69 17.60 -13.12 -1.37
CA MET A 69 16.35 -13.66 -1.90
C MET A 69 16.62 -14.91 -2.72
N ARG A 70 15.58 -15.73 -2.90
CA ARG A 70 15.63 -16.79 -3.92
C ARG A 70 15.74 -16.14 -5.29
N LEU A 71 16.43 -16.81 -6.22
CA LEU A 71 16.39 -16.41 -7.63
C LEU A 71 14.91 -16.36 -8.07
N PRO A 72 14.41 -15.20 -8.53
CA PRO A 72 13.01 -15.04 -8.85
C PRO A 72 12.68 -15.68 -10.20
N ASP A 73 11.44 -16.13 -10.34
CA ASP A 73 10.87 -16.48 -11.64
C ASP A 73 10.66 -15.19 -12.43
N ILE A 74 11.15 -15.13 -13.67
CA ILE A 74 11.00 -13.95 -14.54
C ILE A 74 9.91 -14.22 -15.57
N VAL A 75 8.88 -13.37 -15.56
CA VAL A 75 7.74 -13.45 -16.50
C VAL A 75 7.79 -12.27 -17.45
N GLY A 76 7.91 -12.55 -18.74
CA GLY A 76 7.79 -11.54 -19.79
C GLY A 76 6.32 -11.16 -19.99
N VAL A 77 6.02 -9.86 -20.04
CA VAL A 77 4.68 -9.34 -20.35
C VAL A 77 4.74 -8.55 -21.64
N GLU A 78 4.34 -9.18 -22.73
CA GLU A 78 4.24 -8.56 -24.05
C GLU A 78 2.99 -7.67 -24.13
N LEU A 79 3.21 -6.36 -24.20
CA LEU A 79 2.17 -5.38 -24.47
C LEU A 79 2.05 -5.20 -25.99
N THR A 80 0.90 -5.56 -26.55
CA THR A 80 0.59 -5.38 -27.98
C THR A 80 -0.42 -4.25 -28.18
N GLY A 81 -0.54 -3.76 -29.42
CA GLY A 81 -1.47 -2.69 -29.75
C GLY A 81 -1.09 -1.36 -29.10
N LYS A 82 -2.01 -0.40 -29.10
CA LYS A 82 -1.81 0.94 -28.55
C LYS A 82 -3.02 1.41 -27.76
N ARG A 83 -2.78 2.28 -26.79
CA ARG A 83 -3.80 2.98 -26.01
C ARG A 83 -4.80 3.65 -26.95
N GLN A 84 -6.10 3.42 -26.71
CA GLN A 84 -7.17 4.07 -27.45
C GLN A 84 -7.40 5.52 -26.98
N PRO A 85 -7.94 6.42 -27.83
CA PRO A 85 -8.24 7.80 -27.44
C PRO A 85 -9.14 7.88 -26.20
N GLY A 86 -8.84 8.82 -25.29
CA GLY A 86 -9.63 9.03 -24.08
C GLY A 86 -9.45 7.99 -22.98
N ILE A 87 -8.59 6.99 -23.18
CA ILE A 87 -8.17 6.02 -22.16
C ILE A 87 -6.96 6.56 -21.40
N THR A 88 -6.99 6.46 -20.08
CA THR A 88 -5.92 6.96 -19.19
C THR A 88 -4.93 5.86 -18.81
N ALA A 89 -3.77 6.25 -18.27
CA ALA A 89 -2.84 5.29 -17.68
C ALA A 89 -3.48 4.50 -16.52
N THR A 90 -4.40 5.14 -15.78
CA THR A 90 -5.13 4.50 -14.69
C THR A 90 -6.00 3.35 -15.22
N ASP A 91 -6.70 3.56 -16.34
CA ASP A 91 -7.53 2.52 -16.94
C ASP A 91 -6.68 1.29 -17.36
N ILE A 92 -5.52 1.55 -17.96
CA ILE A 92 -4.56 0.50 -18.36
C ILE A 92 -4.08 -0.30 -17.15
N VAL A 93 -3.64 0.37 -16.08
CA VAL A 93 -3.10 -0.35 -14.92
C VAL A 93 -4.18 -1.13 -14.16
N LEU A 94 -5.42 -0.63 -14.11
CA LEU A 94 -6.52 -1.37 -13.46
C LEU A 94 -6.86 -2.65 -14.24
N GLU A 95 -6.89 -2.59 -15.57
CA GLU A 95 -7.08 -3.77 -16.43
C GLU A 95 -5.91 -4.76 -16.30
N LEU A 96 -4.67 -4.27 -16.36
CA LEU A 96 -3.46 -5.09 -16.19
C LEU A 96 -3.41 -5.74 -14.81
N THR A 97 -3.79 -5.02 -13.75
CA THR A 97 -3.80 -5.56 -12.38
C THR A 97 -4.76 -6.74 -12.27
N ALA A 98 -5.97 -6.62 -12.83
CA ALA A 98 -6.93 -7.72 -12.87
C ALA A 98 -6.43 -8.91 -13.70
N PHE A 99 -5.83 -8.64 -14.86
CA PHE A 99 -5.23 -9.66 -15.73
C PHE A 99 -4.08 -10.41 -15.02
N LEU A 100 -3.09 -9.69 -14.48
CA LEU A 100 -1.92 -10.27 -13.85
C LEU A 100 -2.25 -11.05 -12.57
N ARG A 101 -3.23 -10.59 -11.79
CA ARG A 101 -3.77 -11.39 -10.66
C ARG A 101 -4.37 -12.70 -11.13
N LYS A 102 -5.15 -12.70 -12.20
CA LYS A 102 -5.71 -13.92 -12.80
C LYS A 102 -4.60 -14.85 -13.31
N GLU A 103 -3.52 -14.30 -13.84
CA GLU A 103 -2.36 -15.04 -14.33
C GLU A 103 -1.42 -15.53 -13.20
N ARG A 104 -1.68 -15.20 -11.93
CA ARG A 104 -0.94 -15.71 -10.75
C ARG A 104 0.57 -15.44 -10.81
N VAL A 105 0.95 -14.18 -10.93
CA VAL A 105 2.36 -13.75 -10.97
C VAL A 105 2.96 -13.41 -9.59
N VAL A 106 2.38 -13.96 -8.51
CA VAL A 106 2.79 -13.63 -7.14
C VAL A 106 4.25 -14.03 -6.90
N GLY A 107 5.06 -13.09 -6.42
CA GLY A 107 6.49 -13.28 -6.15
C GLY A 107 7.40 -13.20 -7.39
N ALA A 108 6.85 -13.27 -8.61
CA ALA A 108 7.62 -13.18 -9.85
C ALA A 108 8.15 -11.77 -10.10
N TYR A 109 9.17 -11.68 -10.95
CA TYR A 109 9.66 -10.42 -11.51
C TYR A 109 9.06 -10.28 -12.89
N LEU A 110 8.39 -9.15 -13.15
CA LEU A 110 7.80 -8.87 -14.45
C LEU A 110 8.72 -7.98 -15.26
N GLU A 111 8.87 -8.29 -16.54
CA GLU A 111 9.50 -7.41 -17.52
C GLU A 111 8.51 -7.12 -18.66
N PHE A 112 8.14 -5.86 -18.83
CA PHE A 112 7.21 -5.41 -19.86
C PHE A 112 7.95 -5.10 -21.16
N PHE A 113 7.46 -5.65 -22.28
CA PHE A 113 8.05 -5.45 -23.59
C PHE A 113 7.01 -5.38 -24.71
N GLY A 114 7.46 -5.14 -25.95
CA GLY A 114 6.60 -5.16 -27.15
C GLY A 114 6.21 -3.78 -27.66
N GLU A 115 5.43 -3.75 -28.76
CA GLU A 115 5.01 -2.51 -29.42
C GLU A 115 4.25 -1.57 -28.47
N GLY A 116 3.38 -2.14 -27.64
CA GLY A 116 2.60 -1.40 -26.66
C GLY A 116 3.49 -0.71 -25.63
N ALA A 117 4.49 -1.42 -25.09
CA ALA A 117 5.43 -0.86 -24.11
C ALA A 117 6.23 0.33 -24.69
N ASN A 118 6.64 0.24 -25.96
CA ASN A 118 7.32 1.32 -26.68
C ASN A 118 6.44 2.57 -26.87
N SER A 119 5.11 2.41 -26.89
CA SER A 119 4.16 3.51 -27.10
C SER A 119 3.82 4.29 -25.82
N LEU A 120 4.14 3.73 -24.65
CA LEU A 120 3.83 4.31 -23.34
C LEU A 120 4.91 5.28 -22.88
N THR A 121 4.50 6.45 -22.38
CA THR A 121 5.41 7.41 -21.74
C THR A 121 5.91 6.87 -20.40
N ILE A 122 6.99 7.43 -19.84
CA ILE A 122 7.44 7.04 -18.49
C ILE A 122 6.36 7.28 -17.42
N GLY A 123 5.52 8.32 -17.55
CA GLY A 123 4.39 8.52 -16.64
C GLY A 123 3.38 7.37 -16.69
N ASP A 124 3.12 6.81 -17.88
CA ASP A 124 2.22 5.66 -18.06
C ASP A 124 2.87 4.38 -17.49
N ARG A 125 4.15 4.15 -17.80
CA ARG A 125 4.94 3.02 -17.27
C ARG A 125 5.03 3.04 -15.75
N ALA A 126 5.31 4.21 -15.16
CA ALA A 126 5.40 4.38 -13.72
C ALA A 126 4.05 4.13 -13.02
N THR A 127 2.94 4.48 -13.68
CA THR A 127 1.60 4.13 -13.20
C THR A 127 1.43 2.61 -13.12
N ILE A 128 1.89 1.87 -14.14
CA ILE A 128 1.86 0.40 -14.19
C ILE A 128 2.76 -0.20 -13.11
N SER A 129 4.05 0.16 -13.11
CA SER A 129 5.03 -0.37 -12.15
C SER A 129 4.71 -0.02 -10.71
N ASN A 130 4.03 1.09 -10.43
CA ASN A 130 3.57 1.42 -9.08
C ASN A 130 2.69 0.32 -8.48
N MET A 131 1.76 -0.24 -9.26
CA MET A 131 0.77 -1.21 -8.79
C MET A 131 1.30 -2.64 -8.67
N THR A 132 2.63 -2.81 -8.72
CA THR A 132 3.32 -4.09 -8.50
C THR A 132 2.81 -4.90 -7.33
N PRO A 133 2.66 -4.32 -6.12
CA PRO A 133 2.13 -5.05 -4.98
C PRO A 133 0.67 -5.48 -5.19
N GLU A 134 -0.11 -4.71 -5.93
CA GLU A 134 -1.54 -4.97 -6.15
C GLU A 134 -1.77 -6.13 -7.11
N TYR A 135 -0.84 -6.48 -8.00
CA TYR A 135 -0.85 -7.74 -8.75
C TYR A 135 0.08 -8.84 -8.19
N GLY A 136 0.81 -8.55 -7.10
CA GLY A 136 1.53 -9.52 -6.28
C GLY A 136 2.94 -9.84 -6.74
N ALA A 137 3.41 -9.23 -7.83
CA ALA A 137 4.79 -9.36 -8.27
C ALA A 137 5.75 -8.68 -7.28
N THR A 138 7.04 -8.99 -7.39
CA THR A 138 8.09 -8.38 -6.57
C THR A 138 8.66 -7.11 -7.23
N ALA A 139 8.78 -7.12 -8.56
CA ALA A 139 9.25 -6.03 -9.41
C ALA A 139 8.50 -6.03 -10.74
N ALA A 140 8.47 -4.87 -11.42
CA ALA A 140 7.71 -4.66 -12.66
C ALA A 140 8.42 -3.68 -13.59
N MET A 141 9.41 -4.18 -14.30
CA MET A 141 10.39 -3.38 -15.03
C MET A 141 9.97 -3.09 -16.46
N PHE A 142 10.29 -1.89 -16.91
CA PHE A 142 10.38 -1.54 -18.33
C PHE A 142 11.85 -1.36 -18.69
N TYR A 143 12.27 -1.80 -19.87
CA TYR A 143 13.65 -1.61 -20.34
C TYR A 143 14.01 -0.13 -20.53
N ILE A 144 15.31 0.15 -20.60
CA ILE A 144 15.83 1.48 -20.93
C ILE A 144 15.66 1.74 -22.43
N ASP A 145 14.99 2.82 -22.79
CA ASP A 145 14.76 3.24 -24.18
C ASP A 145 14.70 4.77 -24.34
N GLU A 146 14.23 5.24 -25.49
CA GLU A 146 14.12 6.68 -25.78
C GLU A 146 13.13 7.37 -24.83
N GLN A 147 12.06 6.69 -24.38
CA GLN A 147 11.12 7.28 -23.40
C GLN A 147 11.84 7.54 -22.07
N THR A 148 12.75 6.66 -21.64
CA THR A 148 13.61 6.89 -20.48
C THR A 148 14.44 8.15 -20.68
N ILE A 149 15.13 8.28 -21.82
CA ILE A 149 15.98 9.43 -22.12
C ILE A 149 15.18 10.75 -22.19
N ASP A 150 14.03 10.74 -22.85
CA ASP A 150 13.14 11.89 -22.94
C ASP A 150 12.64 12.33 -21.57
N TYR A 151 12.31 11.39 -20.69
CA TYR A 151 11.89 11.69 -19.33
C TYR A 151 13.04 12.25 -18.46
N LEU A 152 14.25 11.71 -18.57
CA LEU A 152 15.42 12.25 -17.84
C LEU A 152 15.72 13.69 -18.28
N LYS A 153 15.61 13.99 -19.58
CA LYS A 153 15.71 15.37 -20.10
C LYS A 153 14.56 16.25 -19.58
N LEU A 154 13.32 15.76 -19.63
CA LEU A 154 12.13 16.48 -19.17
C LEU A 154 12.22 16.85 -17.68
N THR A 155 12.71 15.93 -16.85
CA THR A 155 12.91 16.12 -15.41
C THR A 155 14.17 16.90 -15.06
N GLY A 156 14.84 17.49 -16.05
CA GLY A 156 15.97 18.38 -15.86
C GLY A 156 17.21 17.71 -15.28
N ARG A 157 17.41 16.39 -15.51
CA ARG A 157 18.68 15.72 -15.20
C ARG A 157 19.85 16.41 -15.90
N GLU A 158 21.04 16.24 -15.33
CA GLU A 158 22.27 16.76 -15.92
C GLU A 158 22.58 16.01 -17.23
N ASP A 159 23.08 16.75 -18.22
CA ASP A 159 23.36 16.22 -19.56
C ASP A 159 24.38 15.07 -19.52
N GLU A 160 25.36 15.13 -18.61
CA GLU A 160 26.31 14.05 -18.39
C GLU A 160 25.63 12.76 -17.90
N GLN A 161 24.67 12.88 -16.97
CA GLN A 161 23.94 11.73 -16.46
C GLN A 161 23.07 11.11 -17.57
N VAL A 162 22.38 11.92 -18.37
CA VAL A 162 21.56 11.44 -19.50
C VAL A 162 22.44 10.67 -20.50
N LYS A 163 23.59 11.24 -20.87
CA LYS A 163 24.57 10.59 -21.77
C LYS A 163 25.10 9.29 -21.18
N LEU A 164 25.43 9.28 -19.89
CA LEU A 164 25.90 8.08 -19.19
C LEU A 164 24.87 6.94 -19.29
N VAL A 165 23.61 7.23 -18.96
CA VAL A 165 22.53 6.23 -19.01
C VAL A 165 22.39 5.63 -20.41
N GLU A 166 22.33 6.49 -21.43
CA GLU A 166 22.19 6.05 -22.82
C GLU A 166 23.39 5.20 -23.29
N GLN A 167 24.63 5.68 -23.03
CA GLN A 167 25.84 4.99 -23.44
C GLN A 167 26.00 3.66 -22.71
N TYR A 168 25.80 3.65 -21.39
CA TYR A 168 25.90 2.47 -20.56
C TYR A 168 24.91 1.39 -21.02
N ALA A 169 23.63 1.74 -21.17
CA ALA A 169 22.60 0.80 -21.58
C ALA A 169 22.85 0.21 -22.98
N LYS A 170 23.27 1.05 -23.94
CA LYS A 170 23.62 0.59 -25.30
C LYS A 170 24.86 -0.31 -25.32
N HIS A 171 25.86 0.00 -24.49
CA HIS A 171 27.10 -0.76 -24.41
C HIS A 171 26.92 -2.12 -23.74
N THR A 172 26.16 -2.16 -22.65
CA THR A 172 25.95 -3.38 -21.82
C THR A 172 24.81 -4.27 -22.32
N GLY A 173 24.05 -3.83 -23.33
CA GLY A 173 22.93 -4.60 -23.89
C GLY A 173 21.60 -4.41 -23.17
N LEU A 174 21.50 -3.48 -22.21
CA LEU A 174 20.28 -3.16 -21.46
C LEU A 174 19.33 -2.22 -22.22
N TRP A 175 19.71 -1.75 -23.40
CA TRP A 175 18.86 -0.94 -24.26
C TRP A 175 17.78 -1.79 -24.96
N ALA A 176 16.54 -1.32 -25.01
CA ALA A 176 15.38 -2.05 -25.53
C ALA A 176 15.61 -2.84 -26.84
N SER A 177 16.25 -2.22 -27.84
CA SER A 177 16.50 -2.87 -29.13
C SER A 177 17.47 -4.05 -29.08
N LYS A 178 18.27 -4.16 -28.01
CA LYS A 178 19.15 -5.30 -27.74
C LYS A 178 18.43 -6.41 -26.97
N MET A 179 17.33 -6.09 -26.29
CA MET A 179 16.53 -7.01 -25.47
C MET A 179 15.41 -7.71 -26.26
N VAL A 180 15.22 -7.42 -27.55
CA VAL A 180 14.18 -8.05 -28.39
C VAL A 180 14.27 -9.58 -28.44
N GLY A 181 15.47 -10.15 -28.27
CA GLY A 181 15.70 -11.58 -28.22
C GLY A 181 15.75 -12.19 -26.82
N ALA A 182 15.34 -11.46 -25.78
CA ALA A 182 15.31 -11.98 -24.42
C ALA A 182 14.36 -13.19 -24.32
N GLU A 183 14.80 -14.24 -23.63
CA GLU A 183 14.02 -15.46 -23.40
C GLU A 183 13.48 -15.43 -21.97
N TYR A 184 12.17 -15.61 -21.83
CA TYR A 184 11.49 -15.71 -20.54
C TYR A 184 10.90 -17.11 -20.38
N GLU A 185 10.91 -17.64 -19.16
CA GLU A 185 10.33 -18.95 -18.84
C GLU A 185 8.83 -18.99 -19.12
N ARG A 186 8.17 -17.85 -18.92
CA ARG A 186 6.76 -17.64 -19.20
C ARG A 186 6.56 -16.28 -19.84
N VAL A 187 5.77 -16.25 -20.92
CA VAL A 187 5.34 -15.02 -21.59
C VAL A 187 3.83 -14.87 -21.49
N LEU A 188 3.39 -13.68 -21.11
CA LEU A 188 1.98 -13.27 -21.09
C LEU A 188 1.78 -12.18 -22.14
N THR A 189 0.68 -12.23 -22.89
CA THR A 189 0.37 -11.20 -23.90
C THR A 189 -0.86 -10.40 -23.48
N PHE A 190 -0.76 -9.07 -23.52
CA PHE A 190 -1.83 -8.15 -23.18
C PHE A 190 -2.00 -7.07 -24.25
N ASP A 191 -3.23 -6.89 -24.74
CA ASP A 191 -3.56 -5.97 -25.83
C ASP A 191 -4.12 -4.64 -25.32
N LEU A 192 -3.31 -3.58 -25.43
CA LEU A 192 -3.67 -2.23 -24.99
C LEU A 192 -4.89 -1.65 -25.72
N SER A 193 -5.21 -2.14 -26.92
CA SER A 193 -6.35 -1.63 -27.70
C SER A 193 -7.71 -2.05 -27.14
N LYS A 194 -7.74 -3.06 -26.26
CA LYS A 194 -8.95 -3.57 -25.62
C LYS A 194 -9.29 -2.88 -24.30
N VAL A 195 -8.40 -2.03 -23.80
CA VAL A 195 -8.62 -1.31 -22.55
C VAL A 195 -9.77 -0.32 -22.73
N VAL A 196 -10.71 -0.34 -21.79
CA VAL A 196 -11.82 0.61 -21.72
C VAL A 196 -11.75 1.39 -20.40
N ARG A 197 -12.47 2.52 -20.33
CA ARG A 197 -12.55 3.31 -19.11
C ARG A 197 -13.05 2.46 -17.94
N SER A 198 -12.34 2.51 -16.83
CA SER A 198 -12.50 1.54 -15.75
C SER A 198 -12.37 2.18 -14.36
N MET A 199 -12.95 1.48 -13.39
CA MET A 199 -12.73 1.67 -11.97
C MET A 199 -12.32 0.34 -11.35
N ALA A 200 -11.80 0.35 -10.13
CA ALA A 200 -11.66 -0.85 -9.33
C ALA A 200 -12.36 -0.72 -7.99
N GLY A 201 -13.14 -1.74 -7.64
CA GLY A 201 -13.90 -1.83 -6.43
C GLY A 201 -15.25 -2.54 -6.61
N PRO A 202 -15.99 -2.69 -5.50
CA PRO A 202 -15.66 -2.14 -4.20
C PRO A 202 -14.57 -2.91 -3.45
N SER A 203 -13.77 -2.17 -2.68
CA SER A 203 -12.91 -2.67 -1.60
C SER A 203 -11.83 -3.70 -1.96
N ASN A 204 -11.51 -3.80 -3.24
CA ASN A 204 -10.47 -4.66 -3.77
C ASN A 204 -9.81 -4.01 -5.00
N PRO A 205 -8.48 -3.78 -5.03
CA PRO A 205 -7.79 -3.12 -6.14
C PRO A 205 -7.83 -3.88 -7.46
N HIS A 206 -7.98 -5.20 -7.42
CA HIS A 206 -8.08 -6.04 -8.62
C HIS A 206 -9.53 -6.39 -8.99
N ALA A 207 -10.52 -5.91 -8.24
CA ALA A 207 -11.94 -5.98 -8.61
C ALA A 207 -12.27 -4.92 -9.66
N ARG A 208 -11.67 -5.05 -10.84
CA ARG A 208 -11.84 -4.11 -11.95
C ARG A 208 -13.27 -4.18 -12.50
N VAL A 209 -13.85 -3.03 -12.80
CA VAL A 209 -15.16 -2.86 -13.43
C VAL A 209 -15.08 -1.80 -14.53
N ALA A 210 -15.53 -2.12 -15.74
CA ALA A 210 -15.69 -1.11 -16.79
C ALA A 210 -16.76 -0.10 -16.38
N THR A 211 -16.56 1.18 -16.65
CA THR A 211 -17.55 2.21 -16.29
C THR A 211 -18.91 1.96 -16.97
N GLY A 212 -18.92 1.38 -18.17
CA GLY A 212 -20.15 0.97 -18.86
C GLY A 212 -20.93 -0.19 -18.22
N ASP A 213 -20.31 -0.93 -17.29
CA ASP A 213 -20.89 -2.11 -16.62
C ASP A 213 -21.34 -1.84 -15.18
N LEU A 214 -21.20 -0.60 -14.68
CA LEU A 214 -21.48 -0.26 -13.27
C LEU A 214 -22.91 -0.63 -12.85
N ALA A 215 -23.90 -0.39 -13.71
CA ALA A 215 -25.30 -0.74 -13.44
C ALA A 215 -25.50 -2.27 -13.41
N ALA A 216 -24.89 -3.00 -14.34
CA ALA A 216 -24.96 -4.46 -14.39
C ALA A 216 -24.30 -5.12 -13.17
N LYS A 217 -23.32 -4.44 -12.56
CA LYS A 217 -22.67 -4.85 -11.30
C LYS A 217 -23.40 -4.37 -10.04
N GLY A 218 -24.51 -3.64 -10.16
CA GLY A 218 -25.26 -3.09 -9.02
C GLY A 218 -24.50 -2.00 -8.25
N ILE A 219 -23.45 -1.43 -8.84
CA ILE A 219 -22.70 -0.30 -8.27
C ILE A 219 -23.49 0.98 -8.54
N ALA A 220 -23.77 1.25 -9.82
CA ALA A 220 -24.71 2.27 -10.25
C ALA A 220 -26.14 1.74 -10.29
N GLY A 221 -27.14 2.62 -10.25
CA GLY A 221 -28.56 2.27 -10.22
C GLY A 221 -29.31 2.91 -9.05
N ASN A 222 -30.65 2.81 -9.03
CA ASN A 222 -31.50 3.47 -8.04
C ASN A 222 -31.28 5.01 -7.94
N LEU A 223 -30.85 5.65 -9.03
CA LEU A 223 -30.54 7.08 -9.04
C LEU A 223 -31.77 7.95 -8.70
N ASP A 224 -32.97 7.56 -9.10
CA ASP A 224 -34.20 8.30 -8.78
C ASP A 224 -34.46 8.37 -7.28
N ALA A 225 -34.20 7.27 -6.56
CA ALA A 225 -34.32 7.24 -5.10
C ALA A 225 -33.23 8.10 -4.43
N ALA A 226 -32.00 8.03 -4.93
CA ALA A 226 -30.90 8.90 -4.47
C ALA A 226 -31.23 10.39 -4.68
N ARG A 227 -31.79 10.75 -5.84
CA ARG A 227 -32.21 12.13 -6.15
C ARG A 227 -33.40 12.59 -5.31
N ALA A 228 -34.33 11.70 -4.96
CA ALA A 228 -35.43 12.03 -4.06
C ALA A 228 -34.91 12.38 -2.66
N GLN A 229 -33.96 11.62 -2.13
CA GLN A 229 -33.28 11.94 -0.86
C GLN A 229 -32.55 13.29 -0.94
N GLU A 230 -31.83 13.54 -2.03
CA GLU A 230 -31.17 14.83 -2.25
C GLU A 230 -32.18 15.99 -2.28
N ALA A 231 -33.35 15.81 -2.92
CA ALA A 231 -34.39 16.84 -2.99
C ALA A 231 -35.01 17.14 -1.61
N GLU A 232 -34.94 16.21 -0.66
CA GLU A 232 -35.30 16.39 0.75
C GLU A 232 -34.19 17.06 1.57
N GLY A 233 -33.03 17.36 0.97
CA GLY A 233 -31.86 17.93 1.62
C GLY A 233 -30.98 16.91 2.34
N LEU A 234 -31.17 15.62 2.08
CA LEU A 234 -30.42 14.52 2.68
C LEU A 234 -29.29 14.04 1.76
N MET A 235 -28.25 13.45 2.34
CA MET A 235 -27.26 12.71 1.54
C MET A 235 -27.91 11.48 0.89
N PRO A 236 -27.62 11.22 -0.40
CA PRO A 236 -28.18 10.08 -1.11
C PRO A 236 -27.54 8.75 -0.66
N ASP A 237 -28.25 7.64 -0.88
CA ASP A 237 -27.62 6.32 -0.90
C ASP A 237 -26.43 6.32 -1.87
N GLY A 238 -25.32 5.70 -1.45
CA GLY A 238 -24.08 5.66 -2.23
C GLY A 238 -23.34 6.99 -2.27
N ALA A 239 -23.68 7.98 -1.42
CA ALA A 239 -23.04 9.29 -1.36
C ALA A 239 -21.51 9.17 -1.41
N VAL A 240 -20.89 9.89 -2.35
CA VAL A 240 -19.44 10.03 -2.42
C VAL A 240 -19.04 11.09 -1.41
N ILE A 241 -18.57 10.68 -0.24
CA ILE A 241 -18.18 11.60 0.85
C ILE A 241 -16.73 12.07 0.73
N ILE A 242 -15.91 11.33 -0.02
CA ILE A 242 -14.50 11.64 -0.30
C ILE A 242 -14.26 11.52 -1.81
N ALA A 243 -13.72 12.58 -2.42
CA ALA A 243 -13.25 12.59 -3.80
C ALA A 243 -11.81 13.12 -3.85
N ALA A 244 -10.80 12.25 -3.93
CA ALA A 244 -9.40 12.65 -3.75
C ALA A 244 -8.55 12.38 -4.99
N ILE A 245 -8.00 13.45 -5.60
CA ILE A 245 -6.89 13.35 -6.53
C ILE A 245 -5.62 13.25 -5.68
N THR A 246 -5.10 12.04 -5.53
CA THR A 246 -4.01 11.70 -4.61
C THR A 246 -3.11 10.61 -5.21
N SER A 247 -2.12 10.18 -4.42
CA SER A 247 -1.16 9.12 -4.72
C SER A 247 -0.13 9.43 -5.80
N CYS A 248 1.12 9.04 -5.50
CA CYS A 248 2.19 8.95 -6.48
C CYS A 248 1.83 8.12 -7.71
N THR A 249 0.87 7.19 -7.64
CA THR A 249 0.42 6.37 -8.79
C THR A 249 -0.01 7.24 -9.97
N ASN A 250 -0.79 8.28 -9.70
CA ASN A 250 -1.43 9.08 -10.75
C ASN A 250 -0.93 10.52 -10.80
N THR A 251 -0.43 11.07 -9.67
CA THR A 251 0.05 12.47 -9.65
C THR A 251 1.46 12.64 -10.23
N SER A 252 2.21 11.54 -10.41
CA SER A 252 3.50 11.56 -11.13
C SER A 252 3.35 11.56 -12.65
N ASN A 253 2.13 11.33 -13.17
CA ASN A 253 1.82 11.40 -14.58
C ASN A 253 1.11 12.74 -14.90
N PRO A 254 1.81 13.73 -15.51
CA PRO A 254 1.22 15.02 -15.83
C PRO A 254 -0.02 14.91 -16.72
N ARG A 255 -0.12 13.90 -17.59
CA ARG A 255 -1.30 13.70 -18.45
C ARG A 255 -2.56 13.48 -17.63
N ASN A 256 -2.49 12.67 -16.57
CA ASN A 256 -3.64 12.38 -15.71
C ASN A 256 -4.08 13.60 -14.91
N VAL A 257 -3.13 14.37 -14.36
CA VAL A 257 -3.41 15.59 -13.60
C VAL A 257 -3.99 16.68 -14.50
N VAL A 258 -3.40 16.90 -15.68
CA VAL A 258 -3.90 17.84 -16.68
C VAL A 258 -5.29 17.44 -17.17
N ALA A 259 -5.56 16.15 -17.41
CA ALA A 259 -6.88 15.68 -17.80
C ALA A 259 -7.96 16.02 -16.75
N ALA A 260 -7.65 15.85 -15.46
CA ALA A 260 -8.56 16.24 -14.38
C ALA A 260 -8.81 17.75 -14.35
N ALA A 261 -7.77 18.56 -14.54
CA ALA A 261 -7.88 20.01 -14.52
C ALA A 261 -8.64 20.57 -15.74
N LEU A 262 -8.46 19.96 -16.92
CA LEU A 262 -9.23 20.26 -18.12
C LEU A 262 -10.72 19.90 -17.96
N LEU A 263 -11.01 18.75 -17.35
CA LEU A 263 -12.38 18.37 -17.02
C LEU A 263 -13.00 19.38 -16.05
N ALA A 264 -12.26 19.82 -15.02
CA ALA A 264 -12.71 20.84 -14.09
C ALA A 264 -12.98 22.19 -14.78
N ARG A 265 -12.10 22.62 -15.69
CA ARG A 265 -12.31 23.84 -16.50
C ARG A 265 -13.60 23.76 -17.30
N LYS A 266 -13.83 22.67 -18.04
CA LYS A 266 -15.05 22.48 -18.84
C LYS A 266 -16.31 22.45 -17.96
N ALA A 267 -16.23 21.82 -16.77
CA ALA A 267 -17.32 21.83 -15.81
C ALA A 267 -17.63 23.25 -15.30
N ASN A 268 -16.60 24.04 -14.97
CA ASN A 268 -16.73 25.42 -14.51
C ASN A 268 -17.28 26.37 -15.58
N GLU A 269 -16.87 26.20 -16.84
CA GLU A 269 -17.40 26.94 -18.00
C GLU A 269 -18.90 26.70 -18.21
N LEU A 270 -19.36 25.50 -17.86
CA LEU A 270 -20.76 25.09 -17.91
C LEU A 270 -21.52 25.35 -16.61
N GLY A 271 -20.88 25.91 -15.58
CA GLY A 271 -21.51 26.21 -14.29
C GLY A 271 -21.85 24.98 -13.44
N LEU A 272 -21.25 23.83 -13.73
CA LEU A 272 -21.37 22.64 -12.89
C LEU A 272 -20.49 22.78 -11.64
N VAL A 273 -20.98 22.28 -10.51
CA VAL A 273 -20.28 22.33 -9.22
C VAL A 273 -20.27 20.95 -8.56
N ARG A 274 -19.27 20.70 -7.70
CA ARG A 274 -19.29 19.52 -6.84
C ARG A 274 -20.47 19.54 -5.88
N LYS A 275 -20.95 18.37 -5.44
CA LYS A 275 -21.96 18.30 -4.38
C LYS A 275 -21.39 18.75 -3.02
N PRO A 276 -22.21 19.36 -2.15
CA PRO A 276 -21.73 19.98 -0.91
C PRO A 276 -21.15 18.98 0.10
N TRP A 277 -21.69 17.76 0.15
CA TRP A 277 -21.21 16.69 1.04
C TRP A 277 -19.90 16.02 0.60
N VAL A 278 -19.43 16.29 -0.63
CA VAL A 278 -18.20 15.70 -1.15
C VAL A 278 -17.01 16.47 -0.59
N LYS A 279 -16.23 15.84 0.29
CA LYS A 279 -14.92 16.37 0.68
C LYS A 279 -13.90 16.06 -0.42
N SER A 280 -13.62 17.06 -1.25
CA SER A 280 -12.66 16.99 -2.35
C SER A 280 -11.25 17.42 -1.92
N SER A 281 -10.22 16.83 -2.52
CA SER A 281 -8.83 17.21 -2.27
C SER A 281 -7.92 16.93 -3.46
N PHE A 282 -6.88 17.75 -3.62
CA PHE A 282 -5.75 17.47 -4.50
C PHE A 282 -4.45 17.40 -3.68
N ALA A 283 -3.77 16.26 -3.75
CA ALA A 283 -2.53 15.99 -3.04
C ALA A 283 -1.44 15.53 -4.03
N PRO A 284 -0.77 16.45 -4.71
CA PRO A 284 0.30 16.13 -5.66
C PRO A 284 1.52 15.51 -4.97
N GLY A 285 2.17 14.56 -5.64
CA GLY A 285 3.37 13.92 -5.12
C GLY A 285 4.68 14.69 -5.35
N SER A 286 4.64 15.84 -6.01
CA SER A 286 5.74 16.82 -6.00
C SER A 286 5.23 18.25 -6.22
N LYS A 287 6.05 19.23 -5.83
CA LYS A 287 5.76 20.66 -6.04
C LYS A 287 5.74 21.08 -7.51
N VAL A 288 6.29 20.27 -8.42
CA VAL A 288 6.31 20.56 -9.85
C VAL A 288 4.89 20.63 -10.42
N ALA A 289 3.97 19.84 -9.87
CA ALA A 289 2.55 19.86 -10.27
C ALA A 289 1.89 21.23 -10.07
N GLU A 290 2.23 21.92 -8.99
CA GLU A 290 1.74 23.27 -8.74
C GLU A 290 2.22 24.26 -9.81
N LEU A 291 3.50 24.18 -10.20
CA LEU A 291 4.10 25.10 -11.16
C LEU A 291 3.45 24.99 -12.55
N TYR A 292 3.39 23.78 -13.14
CA TYR A 292 2.83 23.65 -14.49
C TYR A 292 1.31 23.90 -14.53
N LEU A 293 0.57 23.64 -13.45
CA LEU A 293 -0.86 23.94 -13.38
C LEU A 293 -1.12 25.45 -13.22
N LYS A 294 -0.26 26.17 -12.49
CA LYS A 294 -0.31 27.63 -12.42
C LYS A 294 0.03 28.26 -13.77
N ASP A 295 1.12 27.83 -14.39
CA ASP A 295 1.57 28.37 -15.68
C ASP A 295 0.55 28.15 -16.80
N SER A 296 -0.16 27.01 -16.78
CA SER A 296 -1.23 26.69 -17.74
C SER A 296 -2.58 27.33 -17.42
N GLY A 297 -2.73 27.99 -16.26
CA GLY A 297 -4.01 28.54 -15.80
C GLY A 297 -5.03 27.49 -15.37
N LEU A 298 -4.61 26.24 -15.15
CA LEU A 298 -5.49 25.12 -14.81
C LEU A 298 -5.65 24.89 -13.30
N LEU A 299 -4.70 25.36 -12.47
CA LEU A 299 -4.83 25.24 -11.01
C LEU A 299 -6.07 25.96 -10.46
N PRO A 300 -6.37 27.22 -10.86
CA PRO A 300 -7.56 27.92 -10.37
C PRO A 300 -8.87 27.21 -10.74
N GLU A 301 -8.90 26.49 -11.86
CA GLU A 301 -10.08 25.73 -12.30
C GLU A 301 -10.34 24.51 -11.38
N LEU A 302 -9.29 23.79 -10.98
CA LEU A 302 -9.39 22.74 -9.97
C LEU A 302 -9.85 23.31 -8.62
N GLU A 303 -9.23 24.40 -8.17
CA GLU A 303 -9.57 25.06 -6.90
C GLU A 303 -11.02 25.53 -6.87
N LYS A 304 -11.50 26.15 -7.94
CA LYS A 304 -12.89 26.60 -8.08
C LYS A 304 -13.89 25.44 -7.97
N LEU A 305 -13.54 24.26 -8.48
CA LEU A 305 -14.37 23.06 -8.35
C LEU A 305 -14.21 22.35 -6.99
N GLY A 306 -13.31 22.83 -6.12
CA GLY A 306 -13.07 22.32 -4.77
C GLY A 306 -11.85 21.43 -4.61
N PHE A 307 -11.01 21.28 -5.63
CA PHE A 307 -9.80 20.46 -5.62
C PHE A 307 -8.55 21.31 -5.35
N GLY A 308 -8.50 21.97 -4.19
CA GLY A 308 -7.31 22.70 -3.75
C GLY A 308 -6.16 21.78 -3.35
N ILE A 309 -4.93 22.27 -3.50
CA ILE A 309 -3.73 21.57 -3.00
C ILE A 309 -3.79 21.55 -1.47
N VAL A 310 -3.97 20.37 -0.88
CA VAL A 310 -4.04 20.20 0.58
C VAL A 310 -2.69 19.90 1.21
N ALA A 311 -1.82 19.20 0.49
CA ALA A 311 -0.46 18.86 0.91
C ALA A 311 0.32 18.22 -0.25
N PHE A 312 1.65 18.28 -0.17
CA PHE A 312 2.57 17.47 -0.96
C PHE A 312 2.93 16.19 -0.19
N ALA A 313 1.96 15.27 -0.05
CA ALA A 313 2.07 14.07 0.78
C ALA A 313 1.05 12.98 0.37
N CYS A 314 1.17 11.78 0.93
CA CYS A 314 0.30 10.64 0.61
C CYS A 314 -1.20 10.87 0.93
N THR A 315 -1.51 11.62 2.00
CA THR A 315 -2.87 12.03 2.39
C THR A 315 -3.92 10.90 2.31
N THR A 316 -4.98 11.06 1.52
CA THR A 316 -6.09 10.09 1.40
C THR A 316 -5.60 8.71 0.91
N CYS A 317 -4.53 8.63 0.12
CA CYS A 317 -4.01 7.36 -0.40
C CYS A 317 -3.60 6.38 0.72
N ASN A 318 -3.11 6.87 1.86
CA ASN A 318 -2.72 6.01 2.99
C ASN A 318 -3.70 6.01 4.16
N GLY A 319 -4.89 6.59 3.96
CA GLY A 319 -5.94 6.72 4.98
C GLY A 319 -5.87 7.99 5.83
N MET A 320 -4.93 8.91 5.54
CA MET A 320 -4.88 10.23 6.17
C MET A 320 -5.82 11.20 5.43
N SER A 321 -7.11 10.85 5.40
CA SER A 321 -8.18 11.60 4.74
C SER A 321 -8.68 12.80 5.55
N GLY A 322 -8.31 12.89 6.84
CA GLY A 322 -8.76 13.90 7.80
C GLY A 322 -10.25 13.79 8.15
N ALA A 323 -10.71 14.58 9.13
CA ALA A 323 -12.10 14.57 9.60
C ALA A 323 -13.11 15.05 8.54
N LEU A 324 -14.33 14.53 8.59
CA LEU A 324 -15.47 15.07 7.83
C LEU A 324 -16.07 16.26 8.58
N ASP A 325 -16.90 17.03 7.88
CA ASP A 325 -17.79 17.99 8.55
C ASP A 325 -18.66 17.22 9.59
N PRO A 326 -18.76 17.70 10.84
CA PRO A 326 -19.55 17.03 11.87
C PRO A 326 -21.01 16.75 11.46
N VAL A 327 -21.63 17.62 10.65
CA VAL A 327 -23.01 17.43 10.18
C VAL A 327 -23.09 16.24 9.22
N ILE A 328 -22.15 16.14 8.28
CA ILE A 328 -22.03 15.01 7.36
C ILE A 328 -21.79 13.71 8.14
N GLN A 329 -20.84 13.75 9.08
CA GLN A 329 -20.51 12.59 9.90
C GLN A 329 -21.72 12.10 10.70
N GLN A 330 -22.44 13.01 11.37
CA GLN A 330 -23.59 12.67 12.18
C GLN A 330 -24.70 12.05 11.35
N GLU A 331 -24.98 12.59 10.17
CA GLU A 331 -26.00 12.04 9.28
C GLU A 331 -25.66 10.62 8.80
N ILE A 332 -24.39 10.33 8.50
CA ILE A 332 -23.95 8.97 8.14
C ILE A 332 -24.24 8.00 9.28
N ILE A 333 -23.96 8.41 10.52
CA ILE A 333 -24.16 7.58 11.72
C ILE A 333 -25.65 7.36 11.97
N ASP A 334 -26.44 8.43 12.01
CA ASP A 334 -27.87 8.39 12.38
C ASP A 334 -28.70 7.55 11.40
N ARG A 335 -28.32 7.56 10.12
CA ARG A 335 -29.04 6.85 9.05
C ARG A 335 -28.41 5.51 8.67
N ASP A 336 -27.30 5.13 9.30
CA ASP A 336 -26.42 4.04 8.85
C ASP A 336 -26.16 4.10 7.33
N LEU A 337 -25.90 5.31 6.82
CA LEU A 337 -25.87 5.59 5.39
C LEU A 337 -24.78 4.77 4.69
N TYR A 338 -25.10 4.22 3.53
CA TYR A 338 -24.12 3.63 2.65
C TYR A 338 -23.32 4.72 1.93
N ALA A 339 -22.27 5.22 2.58
CA ALA A 339 -21.36 6.23 2.06
C ALA A 339 -20.10 5.62 1.44
N THR A 340 -19.54 6.28 0.42
CA THR A 340 -18.43 5.79 -0.41
C THR A 340 -17.32 6.82 -0.61
N ALA A 341 -16.15 6.35 -1.04
CA ALA A 341 -15.03 7.19 -1.44
C ALA A 341 -14.59 6.86 -2.87
N VAL A 342 -14.19 7.88 -3.64
CA VAL A 342 -13.57 7.72 -4.97
C VAL A 342 -12.22 8.42 -4.95
N LEU A 343 -11.15 7.72 -5.30
CA LEU A 343 -9.81 8.27 -5.26
C LEU A 343 -8.91 7.76 -6.38
N SER A 344 -7.91 8.56 -6.75
CA SER A 344 -6.86 8.16 -7.70
C SER A 344 -5.70 7.43 -7.03
N GLY A 345 -6.00 6.65 -5.98
CA GLY A 345 -5.02 5.83 -5.27
C GLY A 345 -4.75 4.49 -5.96
N ASN A 346 -4.09 3.59 -5.23
CA ASN A 346 -3.81 2.20 -5.63
C ASN A 346 -4.46 1.17 -4.72
N ARG A 347 -5.00 1.57 -3.55
CA ARG A 347 -5.67 0.68 -2.59
C ARG A 347 -6.99 1.23 -2.12
N ASN A 348 -7.97 0.35 -1.98
CA ASN A 348 -9.33 0.68 -1.56
C ASN A 348 -9.92 -0.29 -0.52
N PHE A 349 -9.12 -1.13 0.14
CA PHE A 349 -9.59 -2.08 1.16
C PHE A 349 -10.51 -1.44 2.21
N ASP A 350 -11.43 -2.24 2.78
CA ASP A 350 -12.36 -1.78 3.81
C ASP A 350 -11.64 -1.10 4.99
N GLY A 351 -12.17 0.05 5.43
CA GLY A 351 -11.61 0.82 6.54
C GLY A 351 -10.28 1.54 6.27
N ARG A 352 -9.71 1.41 5.07
CA ARG A 352 -8.44 2.02 4.65
C ARG A 352 -8.56 3.54 4.45
N ILE A 353 -9.57 3.97 3.70
CA ILE A 353 -9.63 5.34 3.16
C ILE A 353 -10.19 6.33 4.18
N HIS A 354 -11.34 6.00 4.76
CA HIS A 354 -12.00 6.82 5.77
C HIS A 354 -12.87 5.90 6.64
N PRO A 355 -12.93 6.07 7.97
CA PRO A 355 -13.74 5.21 8.85
C PRO A 355 -15.24 5.17 8.48
N TYR A 356 -15.81 6.30 8.06
CA TYR A 356 -17.21 6.41 7.61
C TYR A 356 -17.46 6.06 6.13
N ALA A 357 -16.43 5.70 5.34
CA ALA A 357 -16.64 5.19 3.98
C ALA A 357 -16.79 3.67 4.04
N LYS A 358 -18.00 3.15 3.79
CA LYS A 358 -18.25 1.69 3.80
C LYS A 358 -17.50 0.99 2.67
N GLN A 359 -17.34 1.66 1.52
CA GLN A 359 -16.59 1.15 0.36
C GLN A 359 -15.81 2.26 -0.32
N ALA A 360 -14.73 1.89 -1.01
CA ALA A 360 -13.93 2.81 -1.80
C ALA A 360 -13.66 2.29 -3.22
N PHE A 361 -13.52 3.21 -4.16
CA PHE A 361 -13.28 2.94 -5.58
C PHE A 361 -12.04 3.66 -6.09
N LEU A 362 -11.19 2.93 -6.81
CA LEU A 362 -10.06 3.50 -7.53
C LEU A 362 -10.52 3.97 -8.90
N ALA A 363 -10.13 5.19 -9.28
CA ALA A 363 -10.49 5.78 -10.56
C ALA A 363 -9.40 6.74 -11.05
N SER A 364 -9.39 7.06 -12.34
CA SER A 364 -8.50 8.09 -12.88
C SER A 364 -8.82 9.47 -12.28
N PRO A 365 -7.83 10.38 -12.14
CA PRO A 365 -8.08 11.75 -11.67
C PRO A 365 -9.28 12.46 -12.33
N PRO A 366 -9.51 12.44 -13.66
CA PRO A 366 -10.72 13.03 -14.25
C PRO A 366 -12.02 12.35 -13.80
N LEU A 367 -12.04 11.03 -13.61
CA LEU A 367 -13.21 10.34 -13.05
C LEU A 367 -13.49 10.74 -11.60
N VAL A 368 -12.45 10.96 -10.78
CA VAL A 368 -12.62 11.48 -9.41
C VAL A 368 -13.35 12.83 -9.43
N VAL A 369 -12.96 13.72 -10.34
CA VAL A 369 -13.63 15.02 -10.51
C VAL A 369 -15.07 14.83 -10.96
N ALA A 370 -15.33 13.95 -11.92
CA ALA A 370 -16.69 13.67 -12.41
C ALA A 370 -17.61 13.12 -11.30
N TYR A 371 -17.11 12.21 -10.45
CA TYR A 371 -17.87 11.70 -9.30
C TYR A 371 -18.06 12.72 -8.18
N ALA A 372 -17.20 13.74 -8.06
CA ALA A 372 -17.45 14.84 -7.15
C ALA A 372 -18.63 15.73 -7.60
N ILE A 373 -18.84 15.86 -8.92
CA ILE A 373 -20.00 16.55 -9.50
C ILE A 373 -21.26 15.69 -9.34
N ALA A 374 -21.17 14.38 -9.63
CA ALA A 374 -22.30 13.47 -9.49
C ALA A 374 -22.73 13.30 -8.01
N GLY A 375 -21.76 13.18 -7.10
CA GLY A 375 -21.94 13.09 -5.64
C GLY A 375 -22.47 11.77 -5.10
N THR A 376 -22.74 10.77 -5.94
CA THR A 376 -23.11 9.41 -5.53
C THR A 376 -22.53 8.38 -6.51
N ILE A 377 -22.13 7.22 -5.99
CA ILE A 377 -21.71 6.07 -6.80
C ILE A 377 -22.89 5.41 -7.53
N ARG A 378 -24.13 5.75 -7.15
CA ARG A 378 -25.37 5.30 -7.81
C ARG A 378 -25.58 5.89 -9.19
N PHE A 379 -24.80 6.90 -9.55
CA PHE A 379 -24.79 7.54 -10.85
C PHE A 379 -24.06 6.68 -11.89
N ASP A 380 -24.73 6.35 -13.00
CA ASP A 380 -24.08 5.75 -14.17
C ASP A 380 -23.27 6.84 -14.90
N ILE A 381 -21.97 6.86 -14.62
CA ILE A 381 -21.08 7.93 -15.08
C ILE A 381 -21.00 8.07 -16.60
N GLU A 382 -21.35 7.02 -17.37
CA GLU A 382 -21.36 7.07 -18.82
C GLU A 382 -22.71 7.57 -19.38
N ARG A 383 -23.81 7.33 -18.66
CA ARG A 383 -25.18 7.47 -19.20
C ARG A 383 -26.08 8.44 -18.45
N ASP A 384 -25.72 8.91 -17.29
CA ASP A 384 -26.56 9.85 -16.55
C ASP A 384 -26.17 11.30 -16.84
N VAL A 385 -27.11 12.22 -16.61
CA VAL A 385 -26.96 13.65 -16.87
C VAL A 385 -26.37 14.32 -15.62
N LEU A 386 -25.20 14.94 -15.77
CA LEU A 386 -24.49 15.67 -14.70
C LEU A 386 -25.15 17.03 -14.41
N GLY A 387 -25.76 17.64 -15.42
CA GLY A 387 -26.53 18.87 -15.29
C GLY A 387 -27.16 19.29 -16.61
N VAL A 388 -28.02 20.30 -16.57
CA VAL A 388 -28.66 20.87 -17.76
C VAL A 388 -28.27 22.34 -17.88
N VAL A 389 -27.65 22.72 -19.00
CA VAL A 389 -27.12 24.07 -19.23
C VAL A 389 -27.70 24.59 -20.54
N ASN A 390 -28.41 25.72 -20.48
CA ASN A 390 -29.12 26.30 -21.64
C ASN A 390 -30.02 25.29 -22.37
N GLY A 391 -30.66 24.38 -21.63
CA GLY A 391 -31.51 23.31 -22.18
C GLY A 391 -30.77 22.11 -22.77
N LYS A 392 -29.43 22.10 -22.77
CA LYS A 392 -28.61 20.95 -23.17
C LYS A 392 -28.28 20.07 -21.96
N GLU A 393 -28.56 18.77 -22.06
CA GLU A 393 -28.05 17.78 -21.10
C GLU A 393 -26.53 17.65 -21.23
N ILE A 394 -25.83 17.78 -20.11
CA ILE A 394 -24.38 17.62 -20.02
C ILE A 394 -24.06 16.26 -19.44
N ARG A 395 -23.27 15.48 -20.16
CA ARG A 395 -22.83 14.11 -19.80
C ARG A 395 -21.30 14.09 -19.70
N LEU A 396 -20.74 12.97 -19.21
CA LEU A 396 -19.29 12.83 -19.08
C LEU A 396 -18.54 13.14 -20.39
N ILE A 397 -19.07 12.67 -21.53
CA ILE A 397 -18.46 12.88 -22.84
C ILE A 397 -18.33 14.35 -23.24
N ASP A 398 -19.23 15.22 -22.75
CA ASP A 398 -19.15 16.67 -23.00
C ASP A 398 -18.02 17.34 -22.21
N LEU A 399 -17.58 16.72 -21.11
CA LEU A 399 -16.52 17.22 -20.23
C LEU A 399 -15.18 16.54 -20.46
N TRP A 400 -15.16 15.35 -21.07
CA TRP A 400 -13.94 14.56 -21.21
C TRP A 400 -12.95 15.25 -22.17
N PRO A 401 -11.70 15.49 -21.75
CA PRO A 401 -10.68 16.07 -22.63
C PRO A 401 -10.20 15.08 -23.70
N SER A 402 -9.84 15.59 -24.87
CA SER A 402 -9.18 14.79 -25.90
C SER A 402 -7.70 14.62 -25.59
N ASP A 403 -7.09 13.55 -26.14
CA ASP A 403 -5.66 13.29 -25.97
C ASP A 403 -4.82 14.44 -26.53
N GLU A 404 -5.23 15.05 -27.65
CA GLU A 404 -4.57 16.20 -28.26
C GLU A 404 -4.60 17.45 -27.36
N GLU A 405 -5.70 17.67 -26.64
CA GLU A 405 -5.84 18.80 -25.72
C GLU A 405 -4.89 18.64 -24.53
N ILE A 406 -4.83 17.42 -23.96
CA ILE A 406 -3.92 17.08 -22.87
C ILE A 406 -2.46 17.23 -23.32
N ASP A 407 -2.11 16.67 -24.48
CA ASP A 407 -0.73 16.64 -24.98
C ASP A 407 -0.19 18.02 -25.36
N ALA A 408 -1.06 18.89 -25.89
CA ALA A 408 -0.71 20.27 -26.15
C ALA A 408 -0.32 20.99 -24.84
N ILE A 409 -1.12 20.84 -23.78
CA ILE A 409 -0.84 21.45 -22.47
C ILE A 409 0.43 20.87 -21.85
N VAL A 410 0.59 19.54 -21.80
CA VAL A 410 1.77 18.90 -21.21
C VAL A 410 3.04 19.37 -21.92
N LYS A 411 3.07 19.33 -23.26
CA LYS A 411 4.22 19.77 -24.05
C LYS A 411 4.53 21.26 -23.84
N GLN A 412 3.50 22.09 -23.73
CA GLN A 412 3.67 23.53 -23.59
C GLN A 412 4.08 23.97 -22.19
N PHE A 413 3.62 23.32 -21.13
CA PHE A 413 3.73 23.84 -19.76
C PHE A 413 4.56 22.99 -18.79
N VAL A 414 4.83 21.72 -19.09
CA VAL A 414 5.74 20.90 -18.26
C VAL A 414 7.16 21.08 -18.76
N LYS A 415 8.04 21.69 -17.96
CA LYS A 415 9.37 22.13 -18.39
C LYS A 415 10.49 21.65 -17.46
N PRO A 416 11.68 21.33 -18.01
CA PRO A 416 12.87 20.99 -17.21
C PRO A 416 13.25 22.06 -16.17
N SER A 417 12.99 23.33 -16.46
CA SER A 417 13.26 24.43 -15.51
C SER A 417 12.46 24.31 -14.21
N GLN A 418 11.20 23.87 -14.27
CA GLN A 418 10.35 23.69 -13.09
C GLN A 418 10.88 22.56 -12.19
N PHE A 419 11.35 21.47 -12.78
CA PHE A 419 11.98 20.38 -12.02
C PHE A 419 13.26 20.87 -11.33
N ARG A 420 14.11 21.63 -12.03
CA ARG A 420 15.34 22.20 -11.43
C ARG A 420 15.02 23.18 -10.31
N GLU A 421 14.03 24.05 -10.50
CA GLU A 421 13.55 25.01 -9.49
C GLU A 421 13.12 24.33 -8.19
N ILE A 422 12.47 23.16 -8.29
CA ILE A 422 12.03 22.40 -7.12
C ILE A 422 13.14 21.53 -6.52
N TYR A 423 13.86 20.80 -7.36
CA TYR A 423 14.73 19.71 -6.90
C TYR A 423 16.16 20.14 -6.58
N ILE A 424 16.71 21.19 -7.19
CA ILE A 424 18.03 21.69 -6.81
C ILE A 424 18.03 22.15 -5.34
N PRO A 425 17.14 23.07 -4.90
CA PRO A 425 17.15 23.51 -3.51
C PRO A 425 16.69 22.42 -2.52
N MET A 426 15.84 21.47 -2.94
CA MET A 426 15.40 20.38 -2.07
C MET A 426 16.54 19.44 -1.66
N PHE A 427 17.57 19.30 -2.51
CA PHE A 427 18.72 18.43 -2.27
C PHE A 427 19.98 19.21 -1.85
N ASP A 428 19.90 20.53 -1.75
CA ASP A 428 20.94 21.35 -1.12
C ASP A 428 20.80 21.28 0.40
N LEU A 429 21.66 20.47 1.02
CA LEU A 429 21.63 20.23 2.47
C LEU A 429 22.17 21.41 3.29
N GLY A 430 22.72 22.45 2.65
CA GLY A 430 23.29 23.60 3.34
C GLY A 430 24.34 23.23 4.40
N ALA A 431 24.35 23.97 5.51
CA ALA A 431 25.18 23.64 6.67
C ALA A 431 24.54 22.51 7.49
N ILE A 432 25.29 21.42 7.69
CA ILE A 432 24.87 20.30 8.53
C ILE A 432 25.27 20.62 9.97
N GLU A 433 24.29 20.70 10.86
CA GLU A 433 24.54 20.76 12.30
C GLU A 433 24.73 19.33 12.82
N GLU A 434 25.90 19.02 13.37
CA GLU A 434 26.13 17.76 14.04
C GLU A 434 25.41 17.74 15.39
N ALA A 435 24.72 16.65 15.70
CA ALA A 435 24.13 16.47 17.01
C ALA A 435 25.21 16.40 18.09
N GLU A 436 24.98 17.06 19.24
CA GLU A 436 25.91 17.03 20.38
C GLU A 436 26.23 15.61 20.87
N SER A 437 25.30 14.68 20.67
CA SER A 437 25.44 13.26 21.02
C SER A 437 24.96 12.38 19.88
N PRO A 438 25.65 11.26 19.59
CA PRO A 438 25.15 10.23 18.68
C PRO A 438 24.03 9.39 19.30
N LEU A 439 23.79 9.52 20.62
CA LEU A 439 22.72 8.83 21.32
C LEU A 439 21.46 9.70 21.34
N TYR A 440 20.32 9.08 20.99
CA TYR A 440 19.03 9.75 21.04
C TYR A 440 18.59 10.02 22.49
N ASP A 441 18.22 11.27 22.79
CA ASP A 441 17.71 11.67 24.10
C ASP A 441 16.23 11.27 24.25
N TRP A 442 16.01 10.08 24.80
CA TRP A 442 14.67 9.51 24.95
C TRP A 442 13.84 10.28 25.98
N ARG A 443 12.68 10.78 25.54
CA ARG A 443 11.74 11.51 26.41
C ARG A 443 10.69 10.55 27.00
N PRO A 444 10.64 10.32 28.33
CA PRO A 444 9.73 9.33 28.92
C PRO A 444 8.23 9.58 28.67
N GLN A 445 7.81 10.84 28.54
CA GLN A 445 6.40 11.22 28.31
C GLN A 445 6.03 11.29 26.82
N SER A 446 6.96 10.99 25.91
CA SER A 446 6.70 11.02 24.47
C SER A 446 5.71 9.94 24.05
N THR A 447 4.64 10.32 23.35
CA THR A 447 3.70 9.38 22.71
C THR A 447 4.05 9.06 21.27
N TYR A 448 5.14 9.64 20.72
CA TYR A 448 5.53 9.47 19.32
C TYR A 448 6.84 8.68 19.13
N ILE A 449 7.81 8.88 20.01
CA ILE A 449 9.14 8.27 19.94
C ILE A 449 9.51 7.74 21.32
N ARG A 450 9.71 6.42 21.43
CA ARG A 450 10.06 5.73 22.67
C ARG A 450 11.06 4.61 22.40
N ARG A 451 11.98 4.39 23.34
CA ARG A 451 12.96 3.31 23.25
C ARG A 451 12.22 1.97 23.18
N PRO A 452 12.40 1.15 22.13
CA PRO A 452 11.71 -0.13 22.01
C PRO A 452 12.30 -1.19 22.96
N PRO A 453 11.50 -2.18 23.41
CA PRO A 453 11.89 -3.14 24.44
C PRO A 453 12.71 -4.34 23.93
N TYR A 454 13.13 -4.33 22.65
CA TYR A 454 13.73 -5.51 22.00
C TYR A 454 15.00 -6.02 22.69
N TRP A 455 15.68 -5.14 23.42
CA TRP A 455 16.96 -5.36 24.09
C TRP A 455 16.86 -5.41 25.60
N ASP A 456 15.66 -5.26 26.16
CA ASP A 456 15.48 -5.27 27.60
C ASP A 456 15.77 -6.68 28.12
N THR A 457 16.44 -6.75 29.27
CA THR A 457 16.83 -8.02 29.92
C THR A 457 15.76 -8.55 30.85
N GLU A 458 14.76 -7.74 31.16
CA GLU A 458 13.61 -8.05 32.02
C GLU A 458 12.38 -7.30 31.51
N GLY A 459 11.19 -7.68 32.00
CA GLY A 459 9.94 -6.99 31.67
C GLY A 459 9.14 -7.62 30.52
N GLN A 460 8.01 -6.99 30.21
CA GLN A 460 7.10 -7.41 29.14
C GLN A 460 7.61 -6.92 27.78
N GLY A 461 7.57 -7.78 26.75
CA GLY A 461 8.09 -7.44 25.41
C GLY A 461 9.61 -7.52 25.27
N ALA A 462 10.33 -7.88 26.34
CA ALA A 462 11.78 -8.16 26.36
C ALA A 462 12.09 -9.45 25.56
N LEU A 463 12.29 -9.30 24.26
CA LEU A 463 12.54 -10.44 23.36
C LEU A 463 13.83 -11.18 23.69
N ALA A 464 14.87 -10.46 24.13
CA ALA A 464 16.14 -11.04 24.56
C ALA A 464 16.01 -11.91 25.83
N ALA A 465 15.11 -11.56 26.73
CA ALA A 465 14.89 -12.26 28.00
C ALA A 465 13.95 -13.48 27.88
N ARG A 466 13.18 -13.57 26.79
CA ARG A 466 12.14 -14.59 26.58
C ARG A 466 12.36 -15.32 25.24
N PRO A 467 13.33 -16.25 25.17
CA PRO A 467 13.59 -17.01 23.97
C PRO A 467 12.38 -17.88 23.62
N ARG A 468 12.20 -18.12 22.31
CA ARG A 468 11.08 -18.93 21.80
C ARG A 468 11.23 -20.37 22.27
N THR A 469 10.12 -20.96 22.69
CA THR A 469 10.08 -22.37 23.10
C THR A 469 9.52 -23.26 21.99
N LEU A 470 8.60 -22.72 21.18
CA LEU A 470 7.72 -23.43 20.26
C LEU A 470 6.92 -24.55 20.95
N LYS A 471 6.61 -24.40 22.24
CA LYS A 471 5.89 -25.37 23.06
C LYS A 471 4.74 -24.71 23.80
N ASN A 472 3.72 -25.51 24.09
CA ASN A 472 2.54 -25.08 24.87
C ASN A 472 1.89 -23.79 24.33
N MET A 473 1.97 -23.56 23.01
CA MET A 473 1.48 -22.33 22.39
C MET A 473 -0.04 -22.33 22.32
N ARG A 474 -0.66 -21.19 22.60
CA ARG A 474 -2.11 -21.00 22.43
C ARG A 474 -2.44 -20.11 21.24
N PRO A 475 -3.49 -20.41 20.46
CA PRO A 475 -3.95 -19.51 19.42
C PRO A 475 -4.34 -18.14 19.99
N LEU A 476 -3.71 -17.07 19.50
CA LEU A 476 -4.20 -15.70 19.70
C LEU A 476 -5.38 -15.43 18.76
N ALA A 477 -5.28 -15.94 17.53
CA ALA A 477 -6.29 -15.82 16.50
C ALA A 477 -6.27 -17.02 15.55
N VAL A 478 -7.47 -17.38 15.07
CA VAL A 478 -7.68 -18.25 13.91
C VAL A 478 -8.33 -17.38 12.83
N LEU A 479 -7.63 -17.17 11.73
CA LEU A 479 -7.97 -16.18 10.73
C LEU A 479 -8.26 -16.85 9.39
N GLY A 480 -9.14 -16.21 8.61
CA GLY A 480 -9.46 -16.63 7.27
C GLY A 480 -8.36 -16.34 6.24
N ASP A 481 -8.75 -16.39 4.97
CA ASP A 481 -7.88 -16.01 3.86
C ASP A 481 -7.77 -14.49 3.77
N ASN A 482 -6.81 -14.00 2.98
CA ASN A 482 -6.73 -12.61 2.56
C ASN A 482 -6.52 -11.58 3.69
N ILE A 483 -5.95 -11.99 4.82
CA ILE A 483 -5.63 -11.08 5.93
C ILE A 483 -4.56 -10.08 5.50
N THR A 484 -4.97 -8.83 5.29
CA THR A 484 -4.07 -7.74 4.91
C THR A 484 -3.24 -7.22 6.09
N THR A 485 -2.10 -6.57 5.84
CA THR A 485 -1.34 -5.87 6.90
C THR A 485 -2.09 -4.70 7.53
N ASP A 486 -3.15 -4.19 6.90
CA ASP A 486 -4.08 -3.24 7.52
C ASP A 486 -5.01 -3.89 8.55
N HIS A 487 -5.30 -5.20 8.44
CA HIS A 487 -5.96 -5.95 9.51
C HIS A 487 -5.01 -6.17 10.69
N LEU A 488 -3.73 -6.49 10.40
CA LEU A 488 -2.70 -6.79 11.40
C LEU A 488 -2.24 -5.56 12.17
N SER A 489 -2.09 -4.42 11.49
CA SER A 489 -1.58 -3.17 12.06
C SER A 489 -2.14 -2.00 11.23
N PRO A 490 -3.31 -1.45 11.56
CA PRO A 490 -3.95 -0.40 10.77
C PRO A 490 -3.12 0.89 10.75
N SER A 491 -3.38 1.77 9.78
CA SER A 491 -2.67 3.06 9.62
C SER A 491 -3.58 4.29 9.67
N ASN A 492 -4.88 4.09 9.86
CA ASN A 492 -5.89 5.14 9.84
C ASN A 492 -5.92 5.93 11.16
N ALA A 493 -6.87 6.86 11.27
CA ALA A 493 -7.09 7.68 12.46
C ALA A 493 -7.34 6.81 13.71
N ILE A 494 -6.79 7.25 14.85
CA ILE A 494 -7.02 6.59 16.14
C ILE A 494 -8.31 7.13 16.74
N MET A 495 -9.28 6.25 16.94
CA MET A 495 -10.57 6.60 17.56
C MET A 495 -10.47 6.52 19.09
N MET A 496 -11.18 7.40 19.81
CA MET A 496 -11.23 7.38 21.29
C MET A 496 -11.60 6.02 21.88
N ASN A 497 -12.54 5.30 21.27
CA ASN A 497 -12.99 3.98 21.75
C ASN A 497 -12.05 2.81 21.40
N SER A 498 -10.88 3.08 20.81
CA SER A 498 -9.85 2.09 20.55
C SER A 498 -8.88 1.96 21.73
N ALA A 499 -8.17 0.82 21.82
CA ALA A 499 -7.18 0.61 22.88
C ALA A 499 -6.06 1.67 22.88
N ALA A 500 -5.65 2.11 21.68
CA ALA A 500 -4.68 3.18 21.52
C ALA A 500 -5.27 4.54 21.92
N GLY A 501 -6.52 4.84 21.55
CA GLY A 501 -7.22 6.07 21.93
C GLY A 501 -7.35 6.20 23.45
N GLU A 502 -7.78 5.14 24.13
CA GLU A 502 -7.84 5.10 25.59
C GLU A 502 -6.46 5.32 26.25
N TYR A 503 -5.40 4.73 25.67
CA TYR A 503 -4.04 4.94 26.14
C TYR A 503 -3.58 6.39 25.95
N LEU A 504 -3.78 6.97 24.76
CA LEU A 504 -3.41 8.36 24.48
C LEU A 504 -4.20 9.34 25.36
N HIS A 505 -5.48 9.07 25.60
CA HIS A 505 -6.30 9.84 26.53
C HIS A 505 -5.76 9.76 27.96
N LYS A 506 -5.38 8.55 28.42
CA LYS A 506 -4.74 8.36 29.73
C LYS A 506 -3.39 9.09 29.84
N MET A 507 -2.68 9.25 28.72
CA MET A 507 -1.44 10.04 28.63
C MET A 507 -1.71 11.56 28.58
N GLY A 508 -2.98 12.00 28.56
CA GLY A 508 -3.39 13.40 28.63
C GLY A 508 -3.52 14.10 27.27
N LEU A 509 -3.55 13.36 26.15
CA LEU A 509 -3.76 13.95 24.84
C LEU A 509 -5.26 14.22 24.59
N PRO A 510 -5.61 15.35 23.95
CA PRO A 510 -6.94 15.56 23.41
C PRO A 510 -7.15 14.71 22.14
N GLU A 511 -8.40 14.41 21.80
CA GLU A 511 -8.73 13.46 20.71
C GLU A 511 -8.25 13.96 19.34
N GLU A 512 -8.32 15.27 19.10
CA GLU A 512 -7.81 15.90 17.88
C GLU A 512 -6.31 15.64 17.64
N ASP A 513 -5.55 15.37 18.71
CA ASP A 513 -4.11 15.11 18.66
C ASP A 513 -3.76 13.62 18.66
N PHE A 514 -4.75 12.72 18.72
CA PHE A 514 -4.51 11.28 18.59
C PHE A 514 -3.94 10.88 17.24
N ASN A 515 -4.17 11.71 16.21
CA ASN A 515 -3.59 11.54 14.90
C ASN A 515 -3.92 10.13 14.34
N SER A 516 -2.93 9.41 13.81
CA SER A 516 -3.13 8.10 13.19
C SER A 516 -2.17 7.04 13.73
N TYR A 517 -2.55 5.77 13.60
CA TYR A 517 -1.65 4.66 13.96
C TYR A 517 -0.29 4.74 13.23
N ALA A 518 -0.27 5.30 12.01
CA ALA A 518 0.96 5.48 11.24
C ALA A 518 1.94 6.46 11.90
N THR A 519 1.45 7.56 12.48
CA THR A 519 2.29 8.59 13.09
C THR A 519 2.87 8.14 14.43
N HIS A 520 2.23 7.17 15.09
CA HIS A 520 2.67 6.60 16.37
C HIS A 520 3.62 5.39 16.24
N ARG A 521 4.11 5.06 15.04
CA ARG A 521 5.02 3.90 14.84
C ARG A 521 6.34 3.98 15.59
N GLY A 522 6.76 5.16 16.06
CA GLY A 522 7.94 5.33 16.91
C GLY A 522 7.68 5.06 18.39
N ASP A 523 6.42 4.90 18.80
CA ASP A 523 6.04 4.55 20.18
C ASP A 523 5.44 3.15 20.22
N HIS A 524 6.21 2.20 20.77
CA HIS A 524 5.79 0.81 20.82
C HIS A 524 4.56 0.59 21.71
N LEU A 525 4.29 1.46 22.70
CA LEU A 525 3.12 1.32 23.57
C LEU A 525 1.82 1.61 22.81
N THR A 526 1.79 2.69 22.02
CA THR A 526 0.65 2.99 21.15
C THR A 526 0.55 1.99 20.00
N ALA A 527 1.68 1.66 19.35
CA ALA A 527 1.67 0.80 18.17
C ALA A 527 1.33 -0.67 18.46
N GLN A 528 1.72 -1.22 19.63
CA GLN A 528 1.29 -2.56 20.05
C GLN A 528 -0.24 -2.64 20.23
N ARG A 529 -0.87 -1.58 20.74
CA ARG A 529 -2.33 -1.48 20.88
C ARG A 529 -3.07 -1.43 19.54
N ALA A 530 -2.36 -1.14 18.45
CA ALA A 530 -2.88 -1.22 17.10
C ALA A 530 -2.89 -2.65 16.54
N THR A 531 -2.17 -3.60 17.17
CA THR A 531 -2.06 -4.97 16.67
C THR A 531 -3.45 -5.61 16.64
N PHE A 532 -3.90 -6.00 15.44
CA PHE A 532 -5.25 -6.53 15.19
C PHE A 532 -6.40 -5.58 15.62
N ALA A 533 -6.16 -4.26 15.63
CA ALA A 533 -7.14 -3.25 16.03
C ALA A 533 -8.17 -2.90 14.93
N ASN A 534 -8.05 -3.50 13.74
CA ASN A 534 -8.92 -3.17 12.62
C ASN A 534 -10.38 -3.59 12.92
N PRO A 535 -11.38 -2.68 12.76
CA PRO A 535 -12.78 -2.98 13.04
C PRO A 535 -13.39 -4.01 12.07
N THR A 536 -12.70 -4.37 10.99
CA THR A 536 -13.15 -5.35 10.00
C THR A 536 -12.54 -6.74 10.16
N LEU A 537 -11.67 -6.93 11.16
CA LEU A 537 -11.07 -8.23 11.43
C LEU A 537 -12.14 -9.30 11.71
N LEU A 538 -11.94 -10.49 11.17
CA LEU A 538 -12.78 -11.67 11.40
C LEU A 538 -11.91 -12.76 12.02
N ASN A 539 -12.03 -12.93 13.34
CA ASN A 539 -11.36 -13.98 14.09
C ASN A 539 -12.33 -15.15 14.29
N GLU A 540 -12.07 -16.29 13.65
CA GLU A 540 -12.94 -17.48 13.66
C GLU A 540 -13.16 -18.07 15.07
N MET A 541 -12.33 -17.68 16.04
CA MET A 541 -12.51 -17.96 17.47
C MET A 541 -13.68 -17.18 18.10
N VAL A 542 -14.18 -16.12 17.47
CA VAL A 542 -15.22 -15.25 18.06
C VAL A 542 -16.47 -15.36 17.21
N ARG A 543 -17.48 -16.08 17.73
CA ARG A 543 -18.75 -16.31 17.05
C ARG A 543 -19.93 -15.71 17.82
N ASP A 544 -20.96 -15.30 17.11
CA ASP A 544 -22.25 -14.90 17.68
C ASP A 544 -23.09 -16.13 18.06
N GLU A 545 -24.27 -15.90 18.63
CA GLU A 545 -25.20 -16.96 19.05
C GLU A 545 -25.72 -17.79 17.86
N SER A 546 -25.66 -17.23 16.64
CA SER A 546 -26.04 -17.90 15.39
C SER A 546 -24.86 -18.68 14.76
N GLY A 547 -23.68 -18.64 15.36
CA GLY A 547 -22.47 -19.31 14.88
C GLY A 547 -21.66 -18.52 13.84
N ASN A 548 -22.07 -17.31 13.48
CA ASN A 548 -21.34 -16.46 12.53
C ASN A 548 -20.13 -15.80 13.21
N VAL A 549 -19.04 -15.61 12.45
CA VAL A 549 -17.86 -14.92 12.95
C VAL A 549 -18.18 -13.45 13.20
N LYS A 550 -17.89 -12.95 14.39
CA LYS A 550 -18.12 -11.54 14.74
C LYS A 550 -17.02 -10.66 14.14
N LYS A 551 -17.44 -9.65 13.38
CA LYS A 551 -16.57 -8.60 12.87
C LYS A 551 -16.09 -7.69 14.01
N GLY A 552 -14.79 -7.42 14.07
CA GLY A 552 -14.19 -6.49 15.02
C GLY A 552 -12.83 -6.94 15.56
N SER A 553 -12.16 -6.03 16.27
CA SER A 553 -10.92 -6.30 17.00
C SER A 553 -11.19 -7.15 18.25
N LEU A 554 -11.50 -8.43 18.05
CA LEU A 554 -11.95 -9.34 19.09
C LEU A 554 -11.10 -10.62 19.14
N ALA A 555 -10.92 -11.15 20.35
CA ALA A 555 -10.29 -12.44 20.60
C ALA A 555 -11.01 -13.18 21.72
N ARG A 556 -10.76 -14.50 21.81
CA ARG A 556 -11.27 -15.35 22.88
C ARG A 556 -10.08 -15.84 23.72
N ILE A 557 -10.07 -15.48 25.00
CA ILE A 557 -9.02 -15.88 25.94
C ILE A 557 -9.28 -17.33 26.36
N GLU A 558 -8.26 -18.17 26.21
CA GLU A 558 -8.28 -19.59 26.55
C GLU A 558 -7.35 -19.88 27.73
N PRO A 559 -7.72 -20.82 28.62
CA PRO A 559 -8.85 -21.76 28.52
C PRO A 559 -10.22 -21.22 29.01
N GLU A 560 -10.31 -19.94 29.36
CA GLU A 560 -11.51 -19.34 29.98
C GLU A 560 -12.71 -19.24 29.03
N GLY A 561 -12.50 -19.25 27.73
CA GLY A 561 -13.54 -19.01 26.71
C GLY A 561 -14.09 -17.58 26.72
N LYS A 562 -13.40 -16.62 27.37
CA LYS A 562 -13.89 -15.25 27.53
C LYS A 562 -13.57 -14.43 26.29
N VAL A 563 -14.60 -13.91 25.60
CA VAL A 563 -14.42 -12.97 24.49
C VAL A 563 -14.13 -11.57 25.03
N THR A 564 -13.07 -10.94 24.54
CA THR A 564 -12.67 -9.56 24.87
C THR A 564 -12.28 -8.80 23.60
N ARG A 565 -12.02 -7.50 23.74
CA ARG A 565 -11.24 -6.78 22.73
C ARG A 565 -9.84 -7.40 22.67
N MET A 566 -9.26 -7.37 21.47
CA MET A 566 -8.00 -8.05 21.16
C MET A 566 -6.85 -7.60 22.04
N TRP A 567 -6.73 -6.29 22.32
CA TRP A 567 -5.67 -5.76 23.17
C TRP A 567 -5.70 -6.36 24.59
N GLU A 568 -6.88 -6.51 25.19
CA GLU A 568 -7.04 -7.11 26.52
C GLU A 568 -6.65 -8.58 26.53
N ALA A 569 -6.90 -9.31 25.43
CA ALA A 569 -6.45 -10.68 25.28
C ALA A 569 -4.92 -10.74 25.18
N ILE A 570 -4.31 -9.86 24.39
CA ILE A 570 -2.86 -9.72 24.28
C ILE A 570 -2.24 -9.41 25.65
N GLU A 571 -2.75 -8.41 26.36
CA GLU A 571 -2.28 -8.02 27.69
C GLU A 571 -2.40 -9.18 28.69
N THR A 572 -3.53 -9.89 28.68
CA THR A 572 -3.74 -11.07 29.52
C THR A 572 -2.71 -12.17 29.26
N TYR A 573 -2.37 -12.45 28.00
CA TYR A 573 -1.36 -13.47 27.66
C TYR A 573 0.07 -13.00 27.91
N MET A 574 0.35 -11.70 27.73
CA MET A 574 1.64 -11.10 28.10
C MET A 574 1.91 -11.24 29.60
N ASP A 575 0.90 -11.01 30.44
CA ASP A 575 0.96 -11.20 31.90
C ASP A 575 1.18 -12.66 32.29
N ARG A 576 0.56 -13.60 31.57
CA ARG A 576 0.76 -15.05 31.77
C ARG A 576 2.15 -15.52 31.33
N GLY A 577 2.87 -14.74 30.53
CA GLY A 577 4.07 -15.22 29.83
C GLY A 577 3.76 -16.38 28.88
N GLN A 578 2.54 -16.41 28.32
CA GLN A 578 2.04 -17.50 27.48
C GLN A 578 2.65 -17.42 26.08
N PRO A 579 3.33 -18.47 25.59
CA PRO A 579 3.67 -18.58 24.16
C PRO A 579 2.40 -18.61 23.31
N LEU A 580 2.39 -17.85 22.21
CA LEU A 580 1.22 -17.78 21.32
C LEU A 580 1.55 -18.27 19.90
N ILE A 581 0.49 -18.66 19.19
CA ILE A 581 0.52 -19.02 17.77
C ILE A 581 -0.62 -18.30 17.05
N ILE A 582 -0.47 -18.05 15.75
CA ILE A 582 -1.57 -17.65 14.87
C ILE A 582 -1.79 -18.75 13.83
N ILE A 583 -3.05 -19.05 13.56
CA ILE A 583 -3.47 -19.91 12.45
C ILE A 583 -4.18 -19.03 11.42
N ALA A 584 -3.82 -19.15 10.15
CA ALA A 584 -4.36 -18.32 9.08
C ALA A 584 -4.66 -19.09 7.80
N GLY A 585 -5.50 -18.52 6.94
CA GLY A 585 -5.78 -19.02 5.60
C GLY A 585 -4.72 -18.64 4.57
N ALA A 586 -5.14 -18.54 3.32
CA ALA A 586 -4.28 -18.15 2.20
C ALA A 586 -3.93 -16.64 2.22
N ASP A 587 -2.83 -16.27 1.56
CA ASP A 587 -2.40 -14.88 1.34
C ASP A 587 -2.27 -14.04 2.64
N TYR A 588 -1.79 -14.68 3.72
CA TYR A 588 -1.61 -14.01 5.01
C TYR A 588 -0.53 -12.92 4.93
N GLY A 589 -0.92 -11.69 5.30
CA GLY A 589 -0.05 -10.52 5.32
C GLY A 589 0.00 -9.73 4.01
N GLN A 590 -1.04 -9.78 3.18
CA GLN A 590 -1.06 -9.03 1.92
C GLN A 590 -1.07 -7.50 2.10
N GLY A 591 -0.49 -6.78 1.14
CA GLY A 591 -0.56 -5.32 1.05
C GLY A 591 0.72 -4.59 1.49
N SER A 592 0.62 -3.74 2.52
CA SER A 592 1.69 -2.78 2.88
C SER A 592 2.90 -3.47 3.50
N SER A 593 4.10 -2.94 3.22
CA SER A 593 5.38 -3.44 3.72
C SER A 593 5.65 -3.21 5.22
N ARG A 594 4.70 -2.62 5.96
CA ARG A 594 4.88 -2.20 7.35
C ARG A 594 5.36 -3.34 8.24
N ASP A 595 6.49 -3.14 8.89
CA ASP A 595 7.09 -4.11 9.80
C ASP A 595 6.34 -4.21 11.14
N TRP A 596 5.54 -3.20 11.50
CA TRP A 596 4.66 -3.23 12.67
C TRP A 596 3.63 -4.36 12.64
N ALA A 597 3.25 -4.85 11.45
CA ALA A 597 2.45 -6.05 11.32
C ALA A 597 3.16 -7.31 11.84
N ALA A 598 4.50 -7.32 11.89
CA ALA A 598 5.29 -8.39 12.52
C ALA A 598 5.75 -8.02 13.93
N LYS A 599 6.17 -6.75 14.18
CA LYS A 599 6.58 -6.28 15.51
C LYS A 599 5.46 -6.44 16.52
N GLY A 600 4.24 -5.99 16.19
CA GLY A 600 3.07 -6.12 17.06
C GLY A 600 2.75 -7.57 17.39
N VAL A 601 2.73 -8.44 16.37
CA VAL A 601 2.49 -9.89 16.53
C VAL A 601 3.54 -10.54 17.43
N ARG A 602 4.83 -10.28 17.18
CA ARG A 602 5.91 -10.84 18.01
C ARG A 602 5.85 -10.32 19.44
N LEU A 603 5.62 -9.03 19.62
CA LEU A 603 5.54 -8.40 20.95
C LEU A 603 4.32 -8.85 21.75
N ALA A 604 3.23 -9.27 21.09
CA ALA A 604 2.11 -9.93 21.73
C ALA A 604 2.45 -11.31 22.32
N GLY A 605 3.60 -11.90 21.95
CA GLY A 605 4.05 -13.21 22.41
C GLY A 605 3.91 -14.33 21.38
N VAL A 606 3.56 -14.00 20.13
CA VAL A 606 3.47 -15.00 19.06
C VAL A 606 4.87 -15.48 18.68
N GLU A 607 5.08 -16.80 18.73
CA GLU A 607 6.36 -17.44 18.39
C GLU A 607 6.34 -18.08 17.00
N ALA A 608 5.18 -18.56 16.55
CA ALA A 608 4.98 -19.17 15.24
C ALA A 608 3.66 -18.74 14.60
N ILE A 609 3.59 -18.84 13.29
CA ILE A 609 2.35 -18.69 12.50
C ILE A 609 2.24 -19.89 11.57
N ILE A 610 1.10 -20.55 11.54
CA ILE A 610 0.78 -21.58 10.52
C ILE A 610 -0.27 -21.00 9.58
N ALA A 611 0.08 -20.84 8.31
CA ALA A 611 -0.82 -20.31 7.29
C ALA A 611 -0.93 -21.26 6.09
N GLU A 612 -1.97 -21.11 5.27
CA GLU A 612 -2.07 -21.81 3.98
C GLU A 612 -1.14 -21.16 2.93
N GLY A 613 -0.81 -19.87 3.11
CA GLY A 613 0.19 -19.16 2.32
C GLY A 613 0.55 -17.81 2.93
N PHE A 614 1.74 -17.30 2.61
CA PHE A 614 2.23 -15.99 3.07
C PHE A 614 2.55 -15.07 1.90
N GLU A 615 2.28 -13.80 2.09
CA GLU A 615 2.78 -12.74 1.22
C GLU A 615 4.25 -12.40 1.56
N ARG A 616 5.04 -12.15 0.50
CA ARG A 616 6.52 -12.16 0.56
C ARG A 616 7.09 -11.26 1.64
N ILE A 617 6.72 -9.97 1.63
CA ILE A 617 7.28 -8.96 2.54
C ILE A 617 6.91 -9.27 3.99
N HIS A 618 5.67 -9.69 4.24
CA HIS A 618 5.22 -9.98 5.59
C HIS A 618 5.95 -11.20 6.17
N ARG A 619 6.15 -12.26 5.38
CA ARG A 619 6.96 -13.42 5.78
C ARG A 619 8.38 -13.00 6.20
N THR A 620 9.05 -12.17 5.41
CA THR A 620 10.39 -11.67 5.74
C THR A 620 10.38 -10.82 7.02
N ASN A 621 9.37 -9.97 7.22
CA ASN A 621 9.22 -9.18 8.45
C ASN A 621 9.03 -10.06 9.70
N LEU A 622 8.25 -11.15 9.59
CA LEU A 622 8.07 -12.12 10.67
C LEU A 622 9.41 -12.74 11.07
N ILE A 623 10.20 -13.19 10.08
CA ILE A 623 11.54 -13.75 10.29
C ILE A 623 12.47 -12.72 10.93
N GLY A 624 12.44 -11.47 10.45
CA GLY A 624 13.22 -10.37 11.01
C GLY A 624 12.90 -10.06 12.47
N MET A 625 11.66 -10.31 12.92
CA MET A 625 11.27 -10.23 14.33
C MET A 625 11.42 -11.56 15.09
N GLY A 626 11.87 -12.60 14.41
CA GLY A 626 12.06 -13.93 14.98
C GLY A 626 10.77 -14.74 15.15
N THR A 627 9.66 -14.40 14.50
CA THR A 627 8.49 -15.29 14.44
C THR A 627 8.70 -16.35 13.37
N LEU A 628 8.39 -17.63 13.65
CA LEU A 628 8.57 -18.73 12.71
C LEU A 628 7.37 -18.86 11.75
N PRO A 629 7.51 -18.56 10.44
CA PRO A 629 6.45 -18.83 9.48
C PRO A 629 6.44 -20.31 9.08
N LEU A 630 5.28 -20.94 9.18
CA LEU A 630 5.02 -22.34 8.85
C LEU A 630 3.86 -22.40 7.86
N GLU A 631 3.96 -23.25 6.85
CA GLU A 631 2.91 -23.43 5.85
C GLU A 631 2.32 -24.84 5.93
N PHE A 632 1.00 -24.95 5.88
CA PHE A 632 0.34 -26.24 5.71
C PHE A 632 0.87 -26.98 4.47
N LYS A 633 0.84 -28.31 4.45
CA LYS A 633 1.13 -29.04 3.21
C LYS A 633 0.02 -28.79 2.20
N ALA A 634 0.35 -28.91 0.92
CA ALA A 634 -0.61 -28.67 -0.15
C ALA A 634 -1.88 -29.53 0.03
N GLY A 635 -3.04 -28.87 0.06
CA GLY A 635 -4.35 -29.50 0.28
C GLY A 635 -4.80 -29.53 1.75
N ASP A 636 -3.89 -29.32 2.70
CA ASP A 636 -4.23 -29.18 4.11
C ASP A 636 -4.54 -27.74 4.46
N THR A 637 -5.51 -27.56 5.35
CA THR A 637 -5.96 -26.26 5.83
C THR A 637 -6.28 -26.32 7.31
N ARG A 638 -6.56 -25.17 7.93
CA ARG A 638 -7.11 -25.10 9.29
C ARG A 638 -8.40 -25.91 9.46
N HIS A 639 -9.20 -26.04 8.39
CA HIS A 639 -10.44 -26.81 8.37
C HIS A 639 -10.19 -28.32 8.33
N THR A 640 -9.13 -28.77 7.67
CA THR A 640 -8.74 -30.20 7.63
C THR A 640 -8.54 -30.76 9.04
N TYR A 641 -7.95 -29.95 9.93
CA TYR A 641 -7.63 -30.34 11.30
C TYR A 641 -8.71 -29.93 12.32
N ASN A 642 -9.79 -29.28 11.88
CA ASN A 642 -10.87 -28.72 12.70
C ASN A 642 -10.36 -27.81 13.83
N ILE A 643 -9.47 -26.88 13.49
CA ILE A 643 -8.87 -25.95 14.47
C ILE A 643 -9.92 -24.92 14.90
N ASP A 644 -10.22 -24.83 16.20
CA ASP A 644 -11.21 -23.90 16.76
C ASP A 644 -10.65 -22.86 17.73
N GLY A 645 -9.35 -22.97 18.04
CA GLY A 645 -8.61 -22.06 18.91
C GLY A 645 -8.48 -22.53 20.36
N THR A 646 -9.17 -23.60 20.77
CA THR A 646 -9.10 -24.14 22.13
C THR A 646 -7.86 -25.02 22.38
N GLU A 647 -7.18 -25.40 21.31
CA GLU A 647 -6.06 -26.33 21.33
C GLU A 647 -4.77 -25.70 21.84
N VAL A 648 -3.78 -26.55 22.11
CA VAL A 648 -2.41 -26.17 22.45
C VAL A 648 -1.46 -26.77 21.43
N PHE A 649 -0.46 -26.00 21.00
CA PHE A 649 0.44 -26.35 19.90
C PHE A 649 1.91 -26.46 20.34
N GLU A 650 2.62 -27.41 19.75
CA GLU A 650 4.08 -27.54 19.80
C GLU A 650 4.62 -27.81 18.39
N VAL A 651 5.82 -27.30 18.07
CA VAL A 651 6.49 -27.52 16.79
C VAL A 651 7.78 -28.32 17.02
N LEU A 652 7.88 -29.47 16.37
CA LEU A 652 8.98 -30.42 16.47
C LEU A 652 9.76 -30.53 15.16
N GLY A 653 11.04 -30.89 15.27
CA GLY A 653 11.95 -31.12 14.15
C GLY A 653 13.13 -30.17 14.12
N GLU A 654 14.18 -30.57 13.40
CA GLU A 654 15.34 -29.72 13.13
C GLU A 654 14.98 -28.69 12.06
N ARG A 655 15.29 -27.42 12.31
CA ARG A 655 14.97 -26.33 11.39
C ARG A 655 16.10 -26.17 10.39
N SER A 656 15.75 -26.18 9.12
CA SER A 656 16.61 -25.79 8.01
C SER A 656 15.73 -25.23 6.88
N PRO A 657 16.30 -24.55 5.88
CA PRO A 657 15.48 -23.90 4.86
C PRO A 657 14.50 -24.88 4.18
N ARG A 658 13.21 -24.54 4.18
CA ARG A 658 12.11 -25.30 3.56
C ARG A 658 11.92 -26.74 4.05
N THR A 659 12.53 -27.11 5.17
CA THR A 659 12.36 -28.45 5.73
C THR A 659 10.92 -28.72 6.16
N THR A 660 10.59 -30.00 6.30
CA THR A 660 9.31 -30.40 6.89
C THR A 660 9.45 -30.49 8.40
N LEU A 661 8.61 -29.75 9.12
CA LEU A 661 8.48 -29.83 10.57
C LEU A 661 7.17 -30.53 10.93
N THR A 662 7.05 -30.96 12.18
CA THR A 662 5.83 -31.60 12.69
C THR A 662 5.16 -30.69 13.71
N VAL A 663 3.89 -30.40 13.50
CA VAL A 663 3.06 -29.70 14.48
C VAL A 663 2.33 -30.73 15.31
N VAL A 664 2.45 -30.62 16.63
CA VAL A 664 1.68 -31.38 17.61
C VAL A 664 0.57 -30.47 18.13
N MET A 665 -0.68 -30.83 17.86
CA MET A 665 -1.86 -30.17 18.36
C MET A 665 -2.53 -31.03 19.43
N ILE A 666 -2.71 -30.48 20.62
CA ILE A 666 -3.41 -31.12 21.74
C ILE A 666 -4.78 -30.44 21.88
N ARG A 667 -5.83 -31.18 21.58
CA ARG A 667 -7.21 -30.70 21.71
C ARG A 667 -7.63 -30.59 23.17
N LYS A 668 -8.71 -29.84 23.42
CA LYS A 668 -9.29 -29.68 24.76
C LYS A 668 -9.68 -31.00 25.43
N ASN A 669 -10.05 -32.02 24.64
CA ASN A 669 -10.36 -33.38 25.13
C ASN A 669 -9.10 -34.23 25.44
N GLY A 670 -7.89 -33.69 25.24
CA GLY A 670 -6.61 -34.38 25.41
C GLY A 670 -6.16 -35.20 24.19
N GLU A 671 -6.95 -35.24 23.11
CA GLU A 671 -6.55 -35.91 21.88
C GLU A 671 -5.34 -35.20 21.26
N ARG A 672 -4.35 -36.00 20.87
CA ARG A 672 -3.12 -35.52 20.26
C ARG A 672 -3.15 -35.81 18.76
N VAL A 673 -3.04 -34.74 17.96
CA VAL A 673 -2.96 -34.80 16.51
C VAL A 673 -1.60 -34.30 16.07
N GLU A 674 -0.98 -35.01 15.14
CA GLU A 674 0.27 -34.60 14.50
C GLU A 674 0.04 -34.36 13.02
N PHE A 675 0.62 -33.29 12.48
CA PHE A 675 0.60 -33.04 11.05
C PHE A 675 1.87 -32.34 10.55
N PRO A 676 2.27 -32.63 9.29
CA PRO A 676 3.45 -32.01 8.70
C PRO A 676 3.16 -30.57 8.25
N VAL A 677 4.16 -29.71 8.39
CA VAL A 677 4.16 -28.34 7.84
C VAL A 677 5.50 -28.05 7.17
N THR A 678 5.50 -27.11 6.23
CA THR A 678 6.74 -26.61 5.61
C THR A 678 7.27 -25.43 6.41
N CYS A 679 8.54 -25.49 6.82
CA CYS A 679 9.25 -24.36 7.40
C CYS A 679 9.49 -23.29 6.35
N ARG A 680 8.88 -22.11 6.46
CA ARG A 680 9.00 -21.04 5.45
C ARG A 680 10.20 -20.11 5.68
N LEU A 681 11.29 -20.68 6.20
CA LEU A 681 12.63 -20.13 6.04
C LEU A 681 13.11 -20.58 4.67
N ASP A 682 13.18 -19.67 3.71
CA ASP A 682 13.39 -19.98 2.29
C ASP A 682 14.87 -19.94 1.90
N THR A 683 15.74 -19.32 2.72
CA THR A 683 17.19 -19.24 2.48
C THR A 683 18.00 -19.55 3.75
N ALA A 684 19.30 -19.85 3.57
CA ALA A 684 20.22 -20.04 4.70
C ALA A 684 20.41 -18.76 5.53
N GLU A 685 20.33 -17.58 4.90
CA GLU A 685 20.40 -16.29 5.59
C GLU A 685 19.19 -16.07 6.50
N GLU A 686 17.98 -16.37 6.00
CA GLU A 686 16.77 -16.28 6.82
C GLU A 686 16.80 -17.22 8.01
N PHE A 687 17.35 -18.43 7.84
CA PHE A 687 17.57 -19.36 8.94
C PHE A 687 18.55 -18.78 9.98
N SER A 688 19.66 -18.23 9.52
CA SER A 688 20.65 -17.56 10.37
C SER A 688 20.07 -16.39 11.18
N ILE A 689 19.27 -15.53 10.54
CA ILE A 689 18.56 -14.41 11.19
C ILE A 689 17.55 -14.93 12.22
N TYR A 690 16.76 -15.93 11.84
CA TYR A 690 15.77 -16.51 12.73
C TYR A 690 16.43 -17.09 13.99
N GLU A 691 17.45 -17.94 13.84
CA GLU A 691 18.13 -18.60 14.97
C GLU A 691 18.82 -17.60 15.90
N ALA A 692 19.34 -16.47 15.39
CA ALA A 692 19.86 -15.39 16.21
C ALA A 692 18.80 -14.68 17.08
N GLY A 693 17.51 -14.91 16.83
CA GLY A 693 16.40 -14.29 17.55
C GLY A 693 15.66 -13.22 16.76
N GLY A 694 16.15 -12.89 15.56
CA GLY A 694 15.70 -11.78 14.74
C GLY A 694 16.88 -10.99 14.18
N VAL A 695 16.58 -10.04 13.30
CA VAL A 695 17.59 -9.30 12.53
C VAL A 695 18.44 -8.39 13.41
N LEU A 696 17.82 -7.77 14.42
CA LEU A 696 18.51 -6.87 15.33
C LEU A 696 19.51 -7.65 16.17
N GLN A 697 19.10 -8.81 16.73
CA GLN A 697 19.97 -9.70 17.49
C GLN A 697 21.11 -10.26 16.63
N ARG A 698 20.81 -10.65 15.37
CA ARG A 698 21.84 -11.08 14.42
C ARG A 698 22.87 -9.98 14.18
N PHE A 699 22.43 -8.76 13.94
CA PHE A 699 23.35 -7.63 13.76
C PHE A 699 24.24 -7.38 14.98
N ALA A 700 23.68 -7.45 16.20
CA ALA A 700 24.49 -7.28 17.41
C ALA A 700 25.58 -8.35 17.54
N GLN A 701 25.28 -9.60 17.16
CA GLN A 701 26.29 -10.67 17.10
C GLN A 701 27.40 -10.32 16.10
N ASP A 702 27.03 -9.97 14.85
CA ASP A 702 28.00 -9.60 13.81
C ASP A 702 28.88 -8.40 14.23
N PHE A 703 28.29 -7.39 14.87
CA PHE A 703 29.02 -6.20 15.34
C PHE A 703 30.02 -6.52 16.46
N LEU A 704 29.67 -7.44 17.36
CA LEU A 704 30.58 -7.89 18.43
C LEU A 704 31.70 -8.76 17.87
N GLU A 705 31.41 -9.63 16.89
CA GLU A 705 32.41 -10.44 16.19
C GLU A 705 33.39 -9.56 15.40
N GLY A 706 32.90 -8.55 14.68
CA GLY A 706 33.72 -7.64 13.88
C GLY A 706 34.57 -6.66 14.69
N LYS A 707 34.29 -6.46 15.98
CA LYS A 707 35.17 -5.72 16.91
C LYS A 707 36.25 -6.60 17.55
N ALA A 708 36.06 -7.92 17.52
CA ALA A 708 37.00 -8.90 18.06
C ALA A 708 38.02 -9.37 17.00
N ALA A 709 37.69 -9.22 15.71
CA ALA A 709 38.58 -9.39 14.56
C ALA A 709 39.35 -8.10 14.24
#